data_AF-A0A2G5F0G0-F1
#
_entry.id   AF-A0A2G5F0G0-F1
#
_cell.length_a   1.000
_cell.length_b   1.000
_cell.length_c   1.000
_cell.angle_alpha   90.00
_cell.angle_beta   90.00
_cell.angle_gamma   90.00
#
_symmetry.space_group_name_H-M   'P 1'
#
loop_
_entity.id
_entity.type
_entity.pdbx_description
1 polymer ?
#
loop_
_entity_poly.entity_id
_entity_poly.type
_entity_poly.pdbx_seq_one_letter_code
_entity_poly.pdbx_strand_id
1 'polypeptide(L)'
;MAMKASSHKVLSQRTCSTLGKTASVELFCLRSRYLNLSNNIPFFNMRYCSTSSFEESSSVSKRRSRGPVMAAKKAAEGKKQEDGKYKHTVDLPKTTFGMRANSIIREPEIQKLWDDNQVFKRVVDRNNGGNFVLHDGPPYANGNLHIGHALNKILKDIINRYKLLQNYKVHYVPGWDCHGLPIELKVLQSMDHNARKELTPLKLRAKAAKFAKDTVKSQMKSFKRYAVWGDWDNPYLTLNPDYEAAQIEVFGQMAMRGYIYRGTKPVHWSPSSRTALAEAELEYPEGHISKSIYAIFKLVSAPPTSNGLFEEFLPNLCLSVWTTTPWTVPANAAVAVNAKLQYAVTEVSSPPQDVSSSVGSGKKAVGSVLKTDQMKPFLIVASDLVPTLESKWGVKLTVKKTFLGSDLENCRYIHPIDNRECPVVIGGDYITTESGTGLVHTAPGHGQEDYVTGLKYGLPVISPVDDDGKFTEEAGKFGGLDVLGDGNTAVIKYLDENLLIIMEEPYKHKYPYDWRTKKPTIFRATEQWFASVEGFRDAAMHAIGQVAWVPAQAEKRISAMTSSRSDWCISRQRTWGVPIPVFYHVNSREPLVNEETVDHIKSIISQKGSDAWWYMTVEELLPEKYRHKASEYQKGTDTMDVWFDSGSSWSAVLDKRDGLNYPADLYLEGSDQHRGWFQSSLLTSIATKGKAPYLRVITHGFVLDERGFKMSKSLGNVVDPITVIEGGKNTKDAPSYGADVLRLWVSSVDYTNDVLIGPQIIRQMSEIYRKLRGTLRYLLSNLHDWKPEDAVSHSDLPTIDQYALFQLENVVMNIRDNYENYQFYKIFQIIQRFAIVDLSNFYFDVAKDRLYVGGARSFTRKSCQTVLAAHLLSIVRVIAPILPHLAEDVWQNLPFEHTMEDGSVAKFVFETRWPHANENWLAMHLEEVDFWGKLLELRTEVNKVLETARTGKLIGSSLDAKIYLHSSDADLSSKLHKMCSSSNDADDLHRIFITSQVAILSEEGNESAEKIPYSGDCLIQGKTRVWVGVSRAEGSKCERCWSYSTKVGSFADHPTLCGRCYNVIDIQPLPAVAAVV
;
A
#
# COMPACT_ATOMS: atom_id res chain seq x y z
N MET A 1 -24.50 23.96 11.95
CA MET A 1 -24.18 25.39 11.72
C MET A 1 -23.24 25.48 10.53
N ALA A 2 -23.72 26.03 9.43
CA ALA A 2 -23.04 26.01 8.12
C ALA A 2 -21.93 27.08 8.05
N MET A 3 -20.68 26.64 7.85
CA MET A 3 -19.58 27.53 7.48
C MET A 3 -19.58 27.73 5.96
N LYS A 4 -19.67 28.99 5.54
CA LYS A 4 -19.49 29.45 4.16
C LYS A 4 -18.03 29.22 3.75
N ALA A 5 -17.82 28.36 2.76
CA ALA A 5 -16.53 28.20 2.09
C ALA A 5 -16.22 29.47 1.25
N SER A 6 -15.17 30.20 1.58
CA SER A 6 -14.60 31.22 0.69
C SER A 6 -13.66 30.56 -0.31
N SER A 7 -13.92 30.80 -1.60
CA SER A 7 -13.12 30.28 -2.70
C SER A 7 -11.95 31.24 -2.99
N HIS A 8 -10.79 31.03 -2.37
CA HIS A 8 -9.54 31.59 -2.88
C HIS A 8 -8.89 30.58 -3.84
N LYS A 9 -9.05 30.81 -5.14
CA LYS A 9 -8.34 30.07 -6.19
C LYS A 9 -6.86 30.47 -6.16
N VAL A 10 -6.02 29.54 -5.74
CA VAL A 10 -4.55 29.60 -5.86
C VAL A 10 -4.16 29.54 -7.33
N LEU A 11 -3.31 30.48 -7.77
CA LEU A 11 -2.64 30.49 -9.07
C LEU A 11 -1.68 29.29 -9.18
N SER A 12 -2.19 28.14 -9.63
CA SER A 12 -1.32 27.07 -10.15
C SER A 12 -0.85 27.48 -11.55
N GLN A 13 0.45 27.73 -11.71
CA GLN A 13 1.08 27.87 -13.03
C GLN A 13 0.76 26.62 -13.88
N ARG A 14 0.01 26.83 -14.96
CA ARG A 14 -0.31 25.82 -15.96
C ARG A 14 0.95 25.44 -16.72
N THR A 15 1.31 24.17 -16.68
CA THR A 15 2.15 23.55 -17.68
C THR A 15 1.40 23.55 -19.02
N CYS A 16 2.07 24.04 -20.05
CA CYS A 16 1.56 24.08 -21.42
C CYS A 16 1.49 22.64 -21.97
N SER A 17 0.29 22.07 -22.04
CA SER A 17 -0.01 20.92 -22.90
C SER A 17 -0.93 21.42 -24.02
N THR A 18 -0.37 21.57 -25.21
CA THR A 18 -1.12 21.76 -26.46
C THR A 18 -1.99 20.55 -26.73
N LEU A 19 -3.31 20.70 -26.61
CA LEU A 19 -4.31 19.90 -27.30
C LEU A 19 -5.52 20.81 -27.57
N GLY A 20 -5.86 20.90 -28.87
CA GLY A 20 -6.75 21.89 -29.44
C GLY A 20 -8.19 21.84 -28.92
N LYS A 21 -8.79 23.02 -28.83
CA LYS A 21 -10.21 23.27 -28.63
C LYS A 21 -11.04 22.64 -29.75
N THR A 22 -12.17 22.03 -29.40
CA THR A 22 -13.43 22.23 -30.16
C THR A 22 -14.60 22.31 -29.17
N ALA A 23 -15.51 23.21 -29.49
CA ALA A 23 -16.61 23.66 -28.66
C ALA A 23 -17.84 22.74 -28.72
N SER A 24 -18.69 22.91 -27.71
CA SER A 24 -20.06 22.40 -27.56
C SER A 24 -20.97 22.65 -28.76
N VAL A 25 -21.83 21.69 -29.13
CA VAL A 25 -23.27 21.86 -29.45
C VAL A 25 -24.02 20.54 -29.21
N GLU A 26 -25.23 20.65 -28.70
CA GLU A 26 -26.27 19.66 -28.39
C GLU A 26 -26.80 18.77 -29.55
N LEU A 27 -27.58 17.76 -29.13
CA LEU A 27 -28.86 17.27 -29.71
C LEU A 27 -28.90 15.98 -30.60
N PHE A 28 -29.79 15.07 -30.15
CA PHE A 28 -30.63 14.06 -30.83
C PHE A 28 -30.14 12.68 -31.35
N CYS A 29 -31.01 11.72 -31.03
CA CYS A 29 -31.17 10.35 -31.53
C CYS A 29 -31.24 10.22 -33.06
N LEU A 30 -30.73 9.11 -33.62
CA LEU A 30 -31.52 8.05 -34.32
C LEU A 30 -30.64 7.05 -35.12
N ARG A 31 -30.89 5.77 -34.86
CA ARG A 31 -30.97 4.61 -35.77
C ARG A 31 -30.14 4.55 -37.09
N SER A 32 -29.26 3.53 -37.09
CA SER A 32 -29.22 2.38 -38.02
C SER A 32 -28.31 2.38 -39.26
N ARG A 33 -27.71 1.18 -39.48
CA ARG A 33 -27.66 0.35 -40.71
C ARG A 33 -26.32 0.18 -41.48
N TYR A 34 -25.96 -1.11 -41.62
CA TYR A 34 -25.21 -1.89 -42.65
C TYR A 34 -23.74 -1.50 -42.98
N LEU A 35 -22.71 -2.35 -42.81
CA LEU A 35 -22.30 -3.67 -43.39
C LEU A 35 -21.34 -3.54 -44.60
N ASN A 36 -20.30 -4.40 -44.58
CA ASN A 36 -19.42 -4.88 -45.68
C ASN A 36 -18.24 -3.96 -46.11
N LEU A 37 -17.03 -4.41 -46.51
CA LEU A 37 -16.46 -5.71 -46.95
C LEU A 37 -14.90 -5.59 -46.90
N SER A 38 -14.18 -6.58 -46.34
CA SER A 38 -13.18 -7.48 -46.97
C SER A 38 -11.71 -7.04 -47.18
N ASN A 39 -10.82 -7.74 -46.45
CA ASN A 39 -9.49 -8.32 -46.77
C ASN A 39 -8.75 -7.95 -48.08
N ASN A 40 -7.44 -7.62 -47.96
CA ASN A 40 -6.34 -8.41 -48.55
C ASN A 40 -4.92 -7.98 -48.08
N ILE A 41 -4.10 -9.01 -47.88
CA ILE A 41 -2.68 -9.22 -47.46
C ILE A 41 -1.69 -8.77 -48.59
N PRO A 42 -0.31 -8.71 -48.54
CA PRO A 42 0.73 -9.24 -47.62
C PRO A 42 1.96 -8.36 -47.26
N PHE A 43 2.77 -8.93 -46.35
CA PHE A 43 4.20 -8.70 -46.10
C PHE A 43 5.10 -8.67 -47.35
N PHE A 44 6.09 -7.77 -47.37
CA PHE A 44 7.42 -8.01 -47.95
C PHE A 44 8.50 -7.17 -47.25
N ASN A 45 9.59 -7.84 -46.89
CA ASN A 45 10.86 -7.28 -46.42
C ASN A 45 11.58 -6.53 -47.55
N MET A 46 12.12 -5.33 -47.28
CA MET A 46 13.40 -4.92 -47.86
C MET A 46 14.12 -3.89 -46.99
N ARG A 47 15.37 -4.22 -46.67
CA ARG A 47 16.37 -3.39 -45.99
C ARG A 47 16.71 -2.16 -46.83
N TYR A 48 16.82 -1.00 -46.18
CA TYR A 48 17.83 -0.01 -46.52
C TYR A 48 18.49 0.49 -45.22
N CYS A 49 19.78 0.18 -45.09
CA CYS A 49 20.68 0.84 -44.17
C CYS A 49 20.77 2.33 -44.52
N SER A 50 20.59 3.20 -43.55
CA SER A 50 21.40 4.41 -43.46
C SER A 50 21.85 4.59 -42.01
N THR A 51 23.16 4.50 -41.85
CA THR A 51 23.91 4.79 -40.64
C THR A 51 23.77 6.28 -40.31
N SER A 52 23.23 6.61 -39.15
CA SER A 52 23.64 7.82 -38.44
C SER A 52 23.67 7.54 -36.94
N SER A 53 24.86 7.73 -36.39
CA SER A 53 25.23 7.68 -34.99
C SER A 53 24.36 8.63 -34.16
N PHE A 54 23.54 8.07 -33.27
CA PHE A 54 22.97 8.82 -32.15
C PHE A 54 24.07 9.06 -31.12
N GLU A 55 24.76 10.19 -31.23
CA GLU A 55 25.51 10.77 -30.12
C GLU A 55 24.50 11.29 -29.09
N GLU A 56 24.59 10.76 -27.88
CA GLU A 56 23.94 11.27 -26.68
C GLU A 56 24.40 12.72 -26.41
N SER A 57 23.48 13.68 -26.52
CA SER A 57 23.67 15.03 -25.94
C SER A 57 22.71 15.23 -24.76
N SER A 58 22.89 14.42 -23.71
CA SER A 58 22.30 14.66 -22.39
C SER A 58 23.22 15.55 -21.55
N SER A 59 23.40 16.82 -21.96
CA SER A 59 24.17 17.80 -21.17
C SER A 59 23.34 18.40 -20.03
N VAL A 60 23.04 17.59 -19.01
CA VAL A 60 22.55 18.10 -17.72
C VAL A 60 23.69 18.90 -17.07
N SER A 61 23.63 20.23 -17.21
CA SER A 61 24.65 21.14 -16.69
C SER A 61 24.66 21.11 -15.15
N LYS A 62 25.62 20.40 -14.57
CA LYS A 62 25.95 20.49 -13.14
C LYS A 62 26.77 21.76 -12.89
N ARG A 63 26.15 22.93 -12.72
CA ARG A 63 26.86 24.11 -12.16
C ARG A 63 25.98 24.92 -11.20
N ARG A 64 26.37 24.88 -9.92
CA ARG A 64 25.89 25.78 -8.85
C ARG A 64 26.33 27.21 -9.18
N SER A 65 25.45 28.19 -9.03
CA SER A 65 25.84 29.58 -8.74
C SER A 65 26.75 29.55 -7.50
N ARG A 66 28.03 29.89 -7.69
CA ARG A 66 29.02 29.88 -6.61
C ARG A 66 28.94 31.24 -5.93
N GLY A 67 28.25 31.29 -4.79
CA GLY A 67 28.35 32.41 -3.85
C GLY A 67 29.80 32.62 -3.37
N PRO A 68 30.07 33.76 -2.70
CA PRO A 68 31.41 34.29 -2.51
C PRO A 68 32.44 33.25 -2.01
N VAL A 69 32.10 32.46 -1.01
CA VAL A 69 33.09 31.68 -0.26
C VAL A 69 33.68 30.48 -1.03
N MET A 70 33.06 29.99 -2.10
CA MET A 70 33.51 28.74 -2.78
C MET A 70 34.33 28.94 -4.07
N ALA A 71 34.51 30.19 -4.53
CA ALA A 71 35.32 30.47 -5.71
C ALA A 71 36.85 30.34 -5.46
N ALA A 72 37.29 30.30 -4.19
CA ALA A 72 38.71 30.36 -3.83
C ALA A 72 39.48 29.02 -3.90
N LYS A 73 38.85 27.87 -4.16
CA LYS A 73 39.52 26.56 -3.98
C LYS A 73 40.16 25.93 -5.22
N LYS A 74 40.13 26.55 -6.41
CA LYS A 74 40.68 25.91 -7.63
C LYS A 74 41.52 26.80 -8.56
N ALA A 75 41.90 28.01 -8.12
CA ALA A 75 42.75 28.92 -8.89
C ALA A 75 44.13 29.17 -8.24
N ALA A 76 44.61 28.23 -7.42
CA ALA A 76 45.89 28.35 -6.71
C ALA A 76 46.68 27.04 -6.74
N GLU A 77 47.04 26.60 -7.95
CA GLU A 77 48.28 25.83 -8.13
C GLU A 77 49.31 26.81 -8.70
N GLY A 78 50.03 27.47 -7.78
CA GLY A 78 51.08 28.45 -8.10
C GLY A 78 50.92 29.77 -7.33
N LYS A 79 51.75 29.93 -6.28
CA LYS A 79 51.86 31.05 -5.31
C LYS A 79 50.86 31.04 -4.15
N LYS A 80 51.39 30.91 -2.92
CA LYS A 80 50.71 31.22 -1.66
C LYS A 80 50.23 32.67 -1.72
N GLN A 81 48.91 32.86 -1.84
CA GLN A 81 48.25 34.16 -1.72
C GLN A 81 47.92 34.37 -0.24
N GLU A 82 48.30 35.51 0.33
CA GLU A 82 47.91 35.92 1.69
C GLU A 82 46.37 35.82 1.86
N ASP A 83 45.91 35.33 3.01
CA ASP A 83 44.48 35.29 3.34
C ASP A 83 43.89 36.72 3.21
N GLY A 84 42.79 36.87 2.45
CA GLY A 84 42.24 38.19 2.12
C GLY A 84 41.92 39.06 3.34
N LYS A 85 42.39 40.31 3.34
CA LYS A 85 42.39 41.30 4.45
C LYS A 85 41.09 41.37 5.26
N TYR A 86 39.92 41.24 4.63
CA TYR A 86 38.61 41.42 5.29
C TYR A 86 37.84 40.12 5.58
N LYS A 87 38.43 38.95 5.30
CA LYS A 87 37.74 37.65 5.43
C LYS A 87 37.21 37.36 6.84
N HIS A 88 37.91 37.82 7.88
CA HIS A 88 37.53 37.64 9.29
C HIS A 88 36.41 38.59 9.75
N THR A 89 36.04 39.59 8.93
CA THR A 89 35.01 40.60 9.24
C THR A 89 33.62 40.23 8.71
N VAL A 90 33.47 39.02 8.19
CA VAL A 90 32.24 38.49 7.57
C VAL A 90 31.63 37.46 8.52
N ASP A 91 30.33 37.59 8.78
CA ASP A 91 29.59 36.71 9.70
C ASP A 91 29.22 35.39 9.02
N LEU A 92 30.16 34.45 9.02
CA LEU A 92 29.93 33.12 8.45
C LEU A 92 29.03 32.24 9.35
N PRO A 93 28.20 31.35 8.76
CA PRO A 93 27.32 30.49 9.54
C PRO A 93 28.07 29.52 10.45
N LYS A 94 27.58 29.31 11.68
CA LYS A 94 28.19 28.43 12.69
C LYS A 94 27.17 27.46 13.27
N THR A 95 27.51 26.18 13.36
CA THR A 95 26.66 25.18 14.03
C THR A 95 27.42 23.89 14.32
N THR A 96 27.06 23.23 15.43
CA THR A 96 27.43 21.85 15.78
C THR A 96 26.67 20.81 14.97
N PHE A 97 25.56 21.18 14.32
CA PHE A 97 24.73 20.27 13.52
C PHE A 97 25.48 19.79 12.26
N GLY A 98 25.76 18.48 12.22
CA GLY A 98 26.52 17.84 11.16
C GLY A 98 25.80 17.81 9.81
N MET A 99 26.54 17.99 8.71
CA MET A 99 25.99 17.90 7.35
C MET A 99 25.60 16.45 6.98
N ARG A 100 26.34 15.47 7.46
CA ARG A 100 25.98 14.04 7.38
C ARG A 100 25.14 13.69 8.60
N ALA A 101 24.12 12.87 8.42
CA ALA A 101 23.23 12.48 9.52
C ALA A 101 23.85 11.44 10.47
N ASN A 102 24.80 10.63 9.99
CA ASN A 102 25.38 9.51 10.75
C ASN A 102 24.29 8.62 11.38
N SER A 103 23.27 8.28 10.58
CA SER A 103 21.99 7.72 11.05
C SER A 103 22.12 6.41 11.84
N ILE A 104 23.16 5.60 11.60
CA ILE A 104 23.42 4.38 12.38
C ILE A 104 23.59 4.69 13.87
N ILE A 105 24.23 5.81 14.20
CA ILE A 105 24.55 6.19 15.58
C ILE A 105 23.50 7.17 16.10
N ARG A 106 23.19 8.21 15.31
CA ARG A 106 22.37 9.32 15.77
C ARG A 106 20.90 8.97 15.96
N GLU A 107 20.32 8.12 15.11
CA GLU A 107 18.91 7.73 15.26
C GLU A 107 18.70 6.89 16.54
N PRO A 108 19.52 5.86 16.86
CA PRO A 108 19.41 5.18 18.15
C PRO A 108 19.61 6.08 19.37
N GLU A 109 20.53 7.05 19.31
CA GLU A 109 20.69 8.05 20.40
C GLU A 109 19.41 8.84 20.63
N ILE A 110 18.76 9.31 19.56
CA ILE A 110 17.49 10.04 19.62
C ILE A 110 16.36 9.15 20.13
N GLN A 111 16.28 7.91 19.65
CA GLN A 111 15.28 6.94 20.13
C GLN A 111 15.43 6.67 21.62
N LYS A 112 16.67 6.49 22.09
CA LYS A 112 16.99 6.35 23.52
C LYS A 112 16.64 7.61 24.30
N LEU A 113 16.95 8.79 23.76
CA LEU A 113 16.60 10.06 24.38
C LEU A 113 15.08 10.20 24.58
N TRP A 114 14.26 9.82 23.59
CA TRP A 114 12.80 9.81 23.72
C TRP A 114 12.30 8.83 24.78
N ASP A 115 12.90 7.63 24.84
CA ASP A 115 12.53 6.57 25.77
C ASP A 115 12.88 6.96 27.23
N ASP A 116 14.13 7.38 27.47
CA ASP A 116 14.63 7.82 28.77
C ASP A 116 13.82 9.00 29.34
N ASN A 117 13.27 9.85 28.47
CA ASN A 117 12.46 11.02 28.86
C ASN A 117 10.94 10.79 28.72
N GLN A 118 10.51 9.56 28.39
CA GLN A 118 9.11 9.19 28.18
C GLN A 118 8.33 10.18 27.30
N VAL A 119 8.96 10.66 26.22
CA VAL A 119 8.45 11.79 25.42
C VAL A 119 7.07 11.50 24.85
N PHE A 120 6.87 10.31 24.26
CA PHE A 120 5.56 9.92 23.72
C PHE A 120 4.45 9.99 24.77
N LYS A 121 4.67 9.39 25.95
CA LYS A 121 3.71 9.41 27.05
C LYS A 121 3.41 10.82 27.54
N ARG A 122 4.44 11.64 27.76
CA ARG A 122 4.28 13.04 28.21
C ARG A 122 3.49 13.89 27.23
N VAL A 123 3.71 13.71 25.92
CA VAL A 123 2.95 14.42 24.88
C VAL A 123 1.49 13.96 24.89
N VAL A 124 1.21 12.66 24.99
CA VAL A 124 -0.16 12.13 25.12
C VAL A 124 -0.85 12.67 26.37
N ASP A 125 -0.19 12.65 27.52
CA ASP A 125 -0.75 13.10 28.80
C ASP A 125 -1.05 14.61 28.80
N ARG A 126 -0.23 15.42 28.11
CA ARG A 126 -0.44 16.87 27.93
C ARG A 126 -1.59 17.19 26.98
N ASN A 127 -1.90 16.30 26.03
CA ASN A 127 -2.92 16.56 25.03
C ASN A 127 -4.34 16.51 25.62
N ASN A 128 -5.23 17.37 25.13
CA ASN A 128 -6.61 17.49 25.64
C ASN A 128 -7.68 17.65 24.56
N GLY A 129 -7.31 17.53 23.28
CA GLY A 129 -8.22 17.64 22.13
C GLY A 129 -9.07 16.40 21.84
N GLY A 130 -9.27 15.52 22.82
CA GLY A 130 -9.97 14.23 22.67
C GLY A 130 -9.03 13.07 22.29
N ASN A 131 -9.61 11.87 22.19
CA ASN A 131 -8.86 10.67 21.81
C ASN A 131 -8.88 10.48 20.29
N PHE A 132 -7.78 9.96 19.75
CA PHE A 132 -7.70 9.44 18.39
C PHE A 132 -7.15 8.02 18.44
N VAL A 133 -7.92 7.07 17.91
CA VAL A 133 -7.56 5.65 17.93
C VAL A 133 -7.45 5.09 16.52
N LEU A 134 -6.20 4.80 16.16
CA LEU A 134 -5.88 3.93 15.04
C LEU A 134 -5.72 2.52 15.60
N HIS A 135 -6.66 1.63 15.31
CA HIS A 135 -6.55 0.24 15.73
C HIS A 135 -5.57 -0.51 14.83
N ASP A 136 -4.55 -1.11 15.44
CA ASP A 136 -3.52 -1.82 14.71
C ASP A 136 -4.03 -3.18 14.27
N GLY A 137 -4.01 -3.52 12.98
CA GLY A 137 -4.19 -4.90 12.54
C GLY A 137 -2.98 -5.73 12.97
N PRO A 138 -3.20 -6.90 13.58
CA PRO A 138 -2.12 -7.65 14.20
C PRO A 138 -1.27 -8.37 13.13
N PRO A 139 0.01 -8.01 12.90
CA PRO A 139 0.91 -8.81 12.09
C PRO A 139 1.06 -10.23 12.65
N TYR A 140 1.28 -11.16 11.74
CA TYR A 140 1.42 -12.57 12.08
C TYR A 140 2.81 -12.87 12.66
N ALA A 141 2.86 -13.55 13.82
CA ALA A 141 4.09 -13.85 14.55
C ALA A 141 4.84 -15.09 14.00
N ASN A 142 5.17 -15.11 12.70
CA ASN A 142 5.78 -16.28 12.03
C ASN A 142 7.16 -16.08 11.37
N GLY A 143 7.75 -14.88 11.40
CA GLY A 143 9.04 -14.62 10.79
C GLY A 143 9.48 -13.16 10.80
N ASN A 144 10.55 -12.88 10.06
CA ASN A 144 11.08 -11.52 9.94
C ASN A 144 10.12 -10.61 9.16
N LEU A 145 10.15 -9.32 9.51
CA LEU A 145 9.41 -8.30 8.79
C LEU A 145 9.99 -8.10 7.38
N HIS A 146 9.13 -7.65 6.47
CA HIS A 146 9.49 -7.27 5.11
C HIS A 146 9.06 -5.84 4.84
N ILE A 147 9.45 -5.28 3.70
CA ILE A 147 9.20 -3.88 3.35
C ILE A 147 7.72 -3.48 3.34
N GLY A 148 6.79 -4.38 3.00
CA GLY A 148 5.35 -4.15 3.19
C GLY A 148 4.93 -3.86 4.64
N HIS A 149 5.57 -4.49 5.63
CA HIS A 149 5.33 -4.18 7.05
C HIS A 149 5.87 -2.79 7.42
N ALA A 150 7.02 -2.40 6.85
CA ALA A 150 7.57 -1.07 7.05
C ALA A 150 6.65 0.00 6.44
N LEU A 151 6.16 -0.19 5.20
CA LEU A 151 5.16 0.68 4.58
C LEU A 151 3.94 0.86 5.50
N ASN A 152 3.33 -0.24 5.91
CA ASN A 152 2.14 -0.25 6.78
C ASN A 152 2.36 0.52 8.08
N LYS A 153 3.38 0.15 8.87
CA LYS A 153 3.61 0.75 10.19
C LYS A 153 4.08 2.19 10.14
N ILE A 154 4.87 2.55 9.12
CA ILE A 154 5.30 3.94 8.96
C ILE A 154 4.10 4.82 8.60
N LEU A 155 3.18 4.37 7.72
CA LEU A 155 1.95 5.12 7.43
C LEU A 155 1.11 5.35 8.70
N LYS A 156 0.92 4.31 9.52
CA LYS A 156 0.22 4.42 10.81
C LYS A 156 0.90 5.43 11.74
N ASP A 157 2.22 5.36 11.86
CA ASP A 157 3.00 6.25 12.72
C ASP A 157 2.99 7.72 12.23
N ILE A 158 3.05 7.96 10.92
CA ILE A 158 2.89 9.30 10.34
C ILE A 158 1.55 9.92 10.76
N ILE A 159 0.46 9.15 10.66
CA ILE A 159 -0.88 9.61 11.05
C ILE A 159 -0.96 9.88 12.55
N ASN A 160 -0.47 8.95 13.37
CA ASN A 160 -0.47 9.07 14.82
C ASN A 160 0.32 10.30 15.28
N ARG A 161 1.54 10.52 14.74
CA ARG A 161 2.36 11.69 15.06
C ARG A 161 1.72 13.00 14.62
N TYR A 162 1.05 13.00 13.46
CA TYR A 162 0.30 14.17 13.02
C TYR A 162 -0.85 14.49 14.00
N LYS A 163 -1.62 13.48 14.42
CA LYS A 163 -2.73 13.68 15.39
C LYS A 163 -2.23 14.08 16.78
N LEU A 164 -1.06 13.60 17.23
CA LEU A 164 -0.40 14.11 18.44
C LEU A 164 -0.14 15.62 18.35
N LEU A 165 0.42 16.10 17.23
CA LEU A 165 0.68 17.52 17.02
C LEU A 165 -0.61 18.35 16.90
N GLN A 166 -1.71 17.75 16.43
CA GLN A 166 -3.05 18.35 16.41
C GLN A 166 -3.74 18.32 17.80
N ASN A 167 -3.03 18.05 18.90
CA ASN A 167 -3.54 18.03 20.27
C ASN A 167 -4.47 16.84 20.62
N TYR A 168 -4.46 15.75 19.84
CA TYR A 168 -5.20 14.53 20.21
C TYR A 168 -4.38 13.62 21.13
N LYS A 169 -5.05 12.95 22.07
CA LYS A 169 -4.48 11.81 22.79
C LYS A 169 -4.46 10.59 21.87
N VAL A 170 -3.27 10.19 21.46
CA VAL A 170 -3.12 9.04 20.55
C VAL A 170 -2.74 7.80 21.36
N HIS A 171 -3.67 6.84 21.40
CA HIS A 171 -3.49 5.55 22.05
C HIS A 171 -3.26 4.49 20.98
N TYR A 172 -2.01 4.30 20.58
CA TYR A 172 -1.64 3.28 19.59
C TYR A 172 -1.09 2.04 20.29
N VAL A 173 -1.89 0.97 20.30
CA VAL A 173 -1.54 -0.32 20.90
C VAL A 173 -1.21 -1.31 19.78
N PRO A 174 0.08 -1.67 19.60
CA PRO A 174 0.46 -2.69 18.63
C PRO A 174 -0.05 -4.07 19.03
N GLY A 175 -0.34 -4.92 18.05
CA GLY A 175 -0.72 -6.31 18.35
C GLY A 175 -0.13 -7.36 17.44
N TRP A 176 -0.38 -8.62 17.79
CA TRP A 176 0.12 -9.78 17.05
C TRP A 176 -0.86 -10.93 16.99
N ASP A 177 -0.93 -11.52 15.80
CA ASP A 177 -1.65 -12.75 15.54
C ASP A 177 -0.69 -13.92 15.78
N CYS A 178 -1.03 -14.72 16.78
CA CYS A 178 -0.14 -15.68 17.42
C CYS A 178 -0.66 -17.10 17.32
N HIS A 179 -1.84 -17.33 16.74
CA HIS A 179 -2.43 -18.64 16.56
C HIS A 179 -2.39 -19.09 15.10
N GLY A 180 -2.65 -20.38 14.84
CA GLY A 180 -2.86 -20.91 13.51
C GLY A 180 -1.71 -21.69 12.88
N LEU A 181 -2.04 -22.28 11.74
CA LEU A 181 -1.21 -23.22 10.96
C LEU A 181 0.23 -22.72 10.68
N PRO A 182 0.46 -21.46 10.26
CA PRO A 182 1.82 -21.02 9.92
C PRO A 182 2.83 -21.11 11.06
N ILE A 183 2.43 -20.82 12.31
CA ILE A 183 3.32 -20.99 13.48
C ILE A 183 3.53 -22.49 13.76
N GLU A 184 2.46 -23.27 13.71
CA GLU A 184 2.52 -24.71 13.93
C GLU A 184 3.48 -25.39 12.95
N LEU A 185 3.41 -25.04 11.65
CA LEU A 185 4.32 -25.55 10.61
C LEU A 185 5.77 -25.15 10.86
N LYS A 186 6.04 -23.92 11.30
CA LYS A 186 7.40 -23.47 11.62
C LYS A 186 7.99 -24.26 12.77
N VAL A 187 7.20 -24.50 13.82
CA VAL A 187 7.60 -25.36 14.94
C VAL A 187 7.89 -26.77 14.44
N LEU A 188 6.96 -27.38 13.69
CA LEU A 188 7.13 -28.73 13.17
C LEU A 188 8.35 -28.86 12.26
N GLN A 189 8.58 -27.90 11.34
CA GLN A 189 9.74 -27.85 10.44
C GLN A 189 11.07 -27.77 11.19
N SER A 190 11.11 -27.11 12.35
CA SER A 190 12.30 -27.02 13.19
C SER A 190 12.61 -28.30 13.99
N MET A 191 11.69 -29.27 14.00
CA MET A 191 11.80 -30.51 14.76
C MET A 191 12.23 -31.70 13.89
N ASP A 192 13.04 -32.59 14.47
CA ASP A 192 13.39 -33.88 13.89
C ASP A 192 12.19 -34.87 13.90
N HIS A 193 12.34 -35.99 13.19
CA HIS A 193 11.27 -36.97 13.01
C HIS A 193 10.87 -37.69 14.32
N ASN A 194 11.80 -37.92 15.24
CA ASN A 194 11.53 -38.64 16.48
C ASN A 194 10.78 -37.75 17.47
N ALA A 195 11.20 -36.50 17.60
CA ALA A 195 10.54 -35.50 18.43
C ALA A 195 9.12 -35.17 17.96
N ARG A 196 8.80 -35.37 16.67
CA ARG A 196 7.43 -35.25 16.14
C ARG A 196 6.52 -36.40 16.57
N LYS A 197 7.04 -37.63 16.73
CA LYS A 197 6.22 -38.79 17.15
C LYS A 197 5.76 -38.69 18.61
N GLU A 198 6.51 -38.01 19.47
CA GLU A 198 6.20 -37.84 20.90
C GLU A 198 5.42 -36.56 21.23
N LEU A 199 4.94 -35.85 20.20
CA LEU A 199 4.34 -34.54 20.32
C LEU A 199 2.87 -34.67 20.77
N THR A 200 2.60 -34.35 22.03
CA THR A 200 1.21 -34.21 22.52
C THR A 200 0.66 -32.83 22.17
N PRO A 201 -0.68 -32.66 22.15
CA PRO A 201 -1.32 -31.36 21.96
C PRO A 201 -0.71 -30.23 22.81
N LEU A 202 -0.57 -30.46 24.11
CA LEU A 202 0.01 -29.47 25.04
C LEU A 202 1.48 -29.16 24.75
N LYS A 203 2.30 -30.16 24.40
CA LYS A 203 3.71 -29.93 24.02
C LYS A 203 3.82 -29.07 22.76
N LEU A 204 2.96 -29.31 21.77
CA LEU A 204 2.90 -28.51 20.55
C LEU A 204 2.50 -27.06 20.86
N ARG A 205 1.42 -26.86 21.62
CA ARG A 205 0.94 -25.53 22.01
C ARG A 205 1.99 -24.74 22.78
N ALA A 206 2.68 -25.38 23.74
CA ALA A 206 3.76 -24.74 24.49
C ALA A 206 4.93 -24.29 23.58
N LYS A 207 5.32 -25.12 22.60
CA LYS A 207 6.37 -24.77 21.62
C LYS A 207 5.92 -23.65 20.68
N ALA A 208 4.66 -23.69 20.22
CA ALA A 208 4.06 -22.67 19.37
C ALA A 208 3.96 -21.32 20.08
N ALA A 209 3.49 -21.29 21.34
CA ALA A 209 3.45 -20.10 22.18
C ALA A 209 4.85 -19.49 22.37
N LYS A 210 5.86 -20.33 22.62
CA LYS A 210 7.26 -19.88 22.76
C LYS A 210 7.76 -19.24 21.46
N PHE A 211 7.57 -19.92 20.34
CA PHE A 211 7.99 -19.42 19.02
C PHE A 211 7.30 -18.10 18.66
N ALA A 212 5.99 -17.98 18.92
CA ALA A 212 5.24 -16.75 18.70
C ALA A 212 5.80 -15.59 19.55
N LYS A 213 6.00 -15.81 20.86
CA LYS A 213 6.56 -14.79 21.78
C LYS A 213 7.97 -14.36 21.39
N ASP A 214 8.83 -15.27 20.96
CA ASP A 214 10.18 -14.95 20.50
C ASP A 214 10.15 -14.14 19.19
N THR A 215 9.23 -14.47 18.28
CA THR A 215 9.01 -13.73 17.04
C THR A 215 8.48 -12.33 17.29
N VAL A 216 7.51 -12.18 18.21
CA VAL A 216 6.96 -10.89 18.65
C VAL A 216 8.08 -9.97 19.13
N LYS A 217 9.00 -10.46 19.99
CA LYS A 217 10.14 -9.68 20.48
C LYS A 217 11.04 -9.17 19.34
N SER A 218 11.33 -10.03 18.36
CA SER A 218 12.16 -9.68 17.19
C SER A 218 11.47 -8.63 16.29
N GLN A 219 10.20 -8.84 15.98
CA GLN A 219 9.41 -7.91 15.16
C GLN A 219 9.21 -6.56 15.87
N MET A 220 8.95 -6.57 17.17
CA MET A 220 8.85 -5.37 18.01
C MET A 220 10.13 -4.54 17.97
N LYS A 221 11.30 -5.19 18.14
CA LYS A 221 12.61 -4.51 18.02
C LYS A 221 12.76 -3.81 16.66
N SER A 222 12.29 -4.47 15.60
CA SER A 222 12.38 -3.96 14.24
C SER A 222 11.43 -2.77 14.02
N PHE A 223 10.18 -2.84 14.50
CA PHE A 223 9.24 -1.71 14.44
C PHE A 223 9.71 -0.50 15.25
N LYS A 224 10.27 -0.71 16.47
CA LYS A 224 10.93 0.36 17.24
C LYS A 224 12.07 0.99 16.42
N ARG A 225 12.88 0.19 15.72
CA ARG A 225 13.97 0.69 14.86
C ARG A 225 13.47 1.51 13.66
N TYR A 226 12.26 1.24 13.15
CA TYR A 226 11.57 2.08 12.15
C TYR A 226 11.04 3.42 12.72
N ALA A 227 11.27 3.66 14.02
CA ALA A 227 10.81 4.80 14.82
C ALA A 227 9.30 4.92 14.96
N VAL A 228 8.62 3.78 15.01
CA VAL A 228 7.19 3.73 15.32
C VAL A 228 6.99 3.93 16.82
N TRP A 229 6.22 4.93 17.21
CA TRP A 229 5.75 5.09 18.59
C TRP A 229 4.47 4.30 18.82
N GLY A 230 4.34 3.75 20.03
CA GLY A 230 3.19 2.96 20.47
C GLY A 230 3.42 2.41 21.87
N ASP A 231 2.38 1.82 22.45
CA ASP A 231 2.46 1.10 23.71
C ASP A 231 3.12 -0.27 23.49
N TRP A 232 4.45 -0.26 23.41
CA TRP A 232 5.25 -1.46 23.18
C TRP A 232 5.42 -2.33 24.43
N ASP A 233 5.12 -1.79 25.61
CA ASP A 233 5.26 -2.49 26.88
C ASP A 233 4.02 -3.35 27.16
N ASN A 234 2.84 -2.91 26.68
CA ASN A 234 1.59 -3.65 26.83
C ASN A 234 0.93 -3.97 25.48
N PRO A 235 1.62 -4.65 24.53
CA PRO A 235 0.99 -5.01 23.27
C PRO A 235 -0.15 -6.00 23.48
N TYR A 236 -1.10 -6.06 22.55
CA TYR A 236 -2.12 -7.11 22.59
C TYR A 236 -1.65 -8.34 21.81
N LEU A 237 -1.79 -9.53 22.41
CA LEU A 237 -1.48 -10.80 21.75
C LEU A 237 -2.75 -11.64 21.75
N THR A 238 -3.07 -12.22 20.60
CA THR A 238 -4.22 -13.15 20.46
C THR A 238 -4.15 -14.35 21.40
N LEU A 239 -2.95 -14.75 21.83
CA LEU A 239 -2.73 -15.84 22.81
C LEU A 239 -2.94 -15.44 24.27
N ASN A 240 -3.18 -14.16 24.57
CA ASN A 240 -3.37 -13.72 25.96
C ASN A 240 -4.74 -14.18 26.49
N PRO A 241 -4.84 -14.67 27.74
CA PRO A 241 -6.10 -15.19 28.31
C PRO A 241 -7.30 -14.24 28.18
N ASP A 242 -7.12 -12.95 28.45
CA ASP A 242 -8.19 -11.95 28.34
C ASP A 242 -8.68 -11.75 26.91
N TYR A 243 -7.78 -11.91 25.93
CA TYR A 243 -8.09 -11.82 24.51
C TYR A 243 -8.91 -13.05 24.09
N GLU A 244 -8.42 -14.25 24.42
CA GLU A 244 -9.10 -15.51 24.12
C GLU A 244 -10.50 -15.55 24.75
N ALA A 245 -10.65 -15.07 25.98
CA ALA A 245 -11.95 -14.96 26.64
C ALA A 245 -12.91 -13.98 25.91
N ALA A 246 -12.40 -12.83 25.43
CA ALA A 246 -13.20 -11.89 24.63
C ALA A 246 -13.64 -12.52 23.29
N GLN A 247 -12.77 -13.32 22.68
CA GLN A 247 -13.10 -14.06 21.46
C GLN A 247 -14.19 -15.11 21.70
N ILE A 248 -14.13 -15.85 22.81
CA ILE A 248 -15.16 -16.81 23.23
C ILE A 248 -16.49 -16.10 23.49
N GLU A 249 -16.46 -14.89 24.05
CA GLU A 249 -17.65 -14.07 24.23
C GLU A 249 -18.29 -13.67 22.89
N VAL A 250 -17.50 -13.24 21.90
CA VAL A 250 -17.99 -12.95 20.55
C VAL A 250 -18.61 -14.20 19.91
N PHE A 251 -17.95 -15.35 20.02
CA PHE A 251 -18.50 -16.64 19.56
C PHE A 251 -19.83 -16.94 20.25
N GLY A 252 -19.90 -16.82 21.58
CA GLY A 252 -21.12 -17.05 22.35
C GLY A 252 -22.28 -16.17 21.90
N GLN A 253 -22.05 -14.87 21.78
CA GLN A 253 -23.07 -13.92 21.33
C GLN A 253 -23.58 -14.24 19.92
N MET A 254 -22.70 -14.62 19.00
CA MET A 254 -23.10 -15.04 17.66
C MET A 254 -23.87 -16.37 17.67
N ALA A 255 -23.46 -17.33 18.49
CA ALA A 255 -24.14 -18.61 18.65
C ALA A 255 -25.55 -18.45 19.23
N MET A 256 -25.72 -17.65 20.29
CA MET A 256 -27.03 -17.41 20.91
C MET A 256 -28.00 -16.66 19.99
N ARG A 257 -27.49 -15.93 18.99
CA ARG A 257 -28.29 -15.28 17.94
C ARG A 257 -28.60 -16.18 16.74
N GLY A 258 -28.19 -17.45 16.78
CA GLY A 258 -28.41 -18.40 15.69
C GLY A 258 -27.52 -18.19 14.47
N TYR A 259 -26.47 -17.36 14.57
CA TYR A 259 -25.54 -17.13 13.46
C TYR A 259 -24.45 -18.19 13.37
N ILE A 260 -24.20 -18.93 14.46
CA ILE A 260 -23.26 -20.05 14.46
C ILE A 260 -24.03 -21.36 14.48
N TYR A 261 -23.72 -22.25 13.56
CA TYR A 261 -24.32 -23.57 13.47
C TYR A 261 -23.31 -24.61 13.00
N ARG A 262 -23.62 -25.88 13.27
CA ARG A 262 -22.85 -27.03 12.79
C ARG A 262 -23.56 -27.62 11.59
N GLY A 263 -22.81 -27.90 10.52
CA GLY A 263 -23.38 -28.48 9.31
C GLY A 263 -22.38 -29.32 8.53
N THR A 264 -22.89 -30.16 7.64
CA THR A 264 -22.10 -30.98 6.73
C THR A 264 -22.14 -30.35 5.35
N LYS A 265 -21.03 -29.69 4.96
CA LYS A 265 -20.91 -28.99 3.66
C LYS A 265 -19.58 -29.32 3.02
N PRO A 266 -19.49 -29.32 1.67
CA PRO A 266 -18.20 -29.35 0.98
C PRO A 266 -17.36 -28.14 1.38
N VAL A 267 -16.18 -28.41 1.89
CA VAL A 267 -15.18 -27.39 2.18
C VAL A 267 -13.92 -27.71 1.39
N HIS A 268 -13.12 -26.67 1.11
CA HIS A 268 -11.76 -26.90 0.68
C HIS A 268 -11.01 -27.64 1.79
N TRP A 269 -10.51 -28.82 1.47
CA TRP A 269 -9.73 -29.67 2.36
C TRP A 269 -8.32 -29.78 1.80
N SER A 270 -7.32 -29.61 2.66
CA SER A 270 -5.92 -29.90 2.32
C SER A 270 -5.54 -31.25 2.90
N PRO A 271 -5.47 -32.34 2.10
CA PRO A 271 -4.96 -33.63 2.57
C PRO A 271 -3.56 -33.50 3.17
N SER A 272 -2.74 -32.60 2.62
CA SER A 272 -1.38 -32.37 3.09
C SER A 272 -1.29 -31.72 4.47
N SER A 273 -2.29 -30.92 4.84
CA SER A 273 -2.38 -30.22 6.12
C SER A 273 -3.43 -30.81 7.07
N ARG A 274 -4.22 -31.79 6.60
CA ARG A 274 -5.33 -32.45 7.30
C ARG A 274 -6.29 -31.47 7.97
N THR A 275 -6.71 -30.44 7.23
CA THR A 275 -7.61 -29.40 7.73
C THR A 275 -8.43 -28.80 6.60
N ALA A 276 -9.61 -28.31 6.95
CA ALA A 276 -10.36 -27.37 6.13
C ALA A 276 -9.56 -26.07 5.94
N LEU A 277 -9.70 -25.45 4.78
CA LEU A 277 -9.11 -24.16 4.40
C LEU A 277 -10.22 -23.19 3.99
N ALA A 278 -10.09 -21.93 4.37
CA ALA A 278 -10.91 -20.86 3.81
C ALA A 278 -10.41 -20.44 2.42
N GLU A 279 -11.25 -19.76 1.63
CA GLU A 279 -10.87 -19.21 0.32
C GLU A 279 -9.63 -18.30 0.38
N ALA A 280 -9.46 -17.56 1.48
CA ALA A 280 -8.29 -16.71 1.72
C ALA A 280 -6.99 -17.50 1.94
N GLU A 281 -7.08 -18.81 2.18
CA GLU A 281 -5.96 -19.74 2.42
C GLU A 281 -5.63 -20.59 1.18
N LEU A 282 -6.18 -20.24 0.01
CA LEU A 282 -5.93 -20.91 -1.26
C LEU A 282 -5.06 -20.07 -2.18
N GLU A 283 -4.28 -20.73 -3.02
CA GLU A 283 -3.62 -20.11 -4.16
C GLU A 283 -3.90 -20.89 -5.44
N TYR A 284 -3.83 -20.18 -6.57
CA TYR A 284 -4.21 -20.72 -7.87
C TYR A 284 -3.01 -20.63 -8.83
N PRO A 285 -2.03 -21.53 -8.73
CA PRO A 285 -0.88 -21.53 -9.63
C PRO A 285 -1.31 -21.80 -11.07
N GLU A 286 -0.63 -21.16 -12.02
CA GLU A 286 -0.84 -21.44 -13.43
C GLU A 286 -0.17 -22.76 -13.83
N GLY A 287 -0.87 -23.55 -14.65
CA GLY A 287 -0.30 -24.73 -15.27
C GLY A 287 -0.45 -26.05 -14.51
N HIS A 288 -1.36 -26.13 -13.54
CA HIS A 288 -1.82 -27.43 -13.03
C HIS A 288 -2.43 -28.25 -14.18
N ILE A 289 -2.09 -29.54 -14.24
CA ILE A 289 -2.60 -30.48 -15.25
C ILE A 289 -3.41 -31.55 -14.53
N SER A 290 -4.70 -31.61 -14.82
CA SER A 290 -5.60 -32.68 -14.35
C SER A 290 -5.82 -33.70 -15.46
N LYS A 291 -6.10 -34.96 -15.09
CA LYS A 291 -6.59 -35.97 -16.04
C LYS A 291 -8.09 -35.76 -16.23
N SER A 292 -8.48 -35.27 -17.39
CA SER A 292 -9.88 -35.04 -17.76
C SER A 292 -10.43 -36.24 -18.51
N ILE A 293 -11.67 -36.64 -18.20
CA ILE A 293 -12.38 -37.71 -18.91
C ILE A 293 -13.71 -37.25 -19.48
N TYR A 294 -14.10 -37.88 -20.58
CA TYR A 294 -15.46 -37.89 -21.11
C TYR A 294 -16.01 -39.29 -20.91
N ALA A 295 -17.02 -39.43 -20.06
CA ALA A 295 -17.60 -40.71 -19.67
C ALA A 295 -19.06 -40.82 -20.11
N ILE A 296 -19.55 -42.04 -20.30
CA ILE A 296 -20.95 -42.32 -20.66
C ILE A 296 -21.71 -42.93 -19.50
N PHE A 297 -22.88 -42.37 -19.19
CA PHE A 297 -23.78 -42.88 -18.17
C PHE A 297 -25.05 -43.37 -18.86
N LYS A 298 -25.36 -44.67 -18.72
CA LYS A 298 -26.42 -45.33 -19.48
C LYS A 298 -27.80 -44.92 -18.98
N LEU A 299 -28.64 -44.34 -19.85
CA LEU A 299 -30.02 -44.00 -19.52
C LEU A 299 -30.88 -45.28 -19.51
N VAL A 300 -31.75 -45.41 -18.52
CA VAL A 300 -32.63 -46.58 -18.37
C VAL A 300 -34.11 -46.25 -18.48
N SER A 301 -34.53 -45.06 -18.05
CA SER A 301 -35.92 -44.64 -18.19
C SER A 301 -36.05 -43.12 -18.28
N ALA A 302 -37.16 -42.68 -18.85
CA ALA A 302 -37.57 -41.28 -18.88
C ALA A 302 -38.95 -41.15 -18.21
N PRO A 303 -39.24 -40.01 -17.55
CA PRO A 303 -40.55 -39.79 -16.95
C PRO A 303 -41.65 -39.60 -18.01
N PRO A 304 -42.93 -39.82 -17.68
CA PRO A 304 -44.03 -39.59 -18.62
C PRO A 304 -44.06 -38.18 -19.22
N THR A 305 -43.53 -37.20 -18.49
CA THR A 305 -43.41 -35.80 -18.91
C THR A 305 -42.50 -35.60 -20.13
N SER A 306 -41.64 -36.57 -20.47
CA SER A 306 -40.82 -36.53 -21.67
C SER A 306 -41.57 -36.99 -22.94
N ASN A 307 -42.89 -37.25 -22.89
CA ASN A 307 -43.74 -37.57 -24.05
C ASN A 307 -43.17 -38.60 -25.04
N GLY A 308 -42.51 -39.65 -24.53
CA GLY A 308 -41.90 -40.69 -25.37
C GLY A 308 -40.67 -40.25 -26.20
N LEU A 309 -40.10 -39.06 -25.93
CA LEU A 309 -38.99 -38.47 -26.70
C LEU A 309 -37.78 -39.40 -26.88
N PHE A 310 -37.53 -40.29 -25.92
CA PHE A 310 -36.32 -41.11 -25.84
C PHE A 310 -36.54 -42.61 -26.11
N GLU A 311 -37.78 -43.07 -26.27
CA GLU A 311 -38.13 -44.50 -26.37
C GLU A 311 -37.43 -45.19 -27.55
N GLU A 312 -37.31 -44.50 -28.69
CA GLU A 312 -36.68 -45.02 -29.92
C GLU A 312 -35.16 -45.25 -29.79
N PHE A 313 -34.50 -44.66 -28.79
CA PHE A 313 -33.05 -44.76 -28.57
C PHE A 313 -32.68 -45.67 -27.39
N LEU A 314 -33.65 -46.05 -26.55
CA LEU A 314 -33.44 -46.99 -25.46
C LEU A 314 -33.35 -48.43 -26.00
N PRO A 315 -32.49 -49.29 -25.43
CA PRO A 315 -31.69 -49.11 -24.21
C PRO A 315 -30.26 -48.56 -24.46
N ASN A 316 -29.95 -48.06 -25.65
CA ASN A 316 -28.60 -47.67 -26.07
C ASN A 316 -28.29 -46.18 -25.88
N LEU A 317 -29.19 -45.42 -25.25
CA LEU A 317 -29.06 -44.00 -25.01
C LEU A 317 -28.19 -43.73 -23.77
N CYS A 318 -27.21 -42.85 -23.90
CA CYS A 318 -26.25 -42.52 -22.87
C CYS A 318 -26.10 -41.00 -22.69
N LEU A 319 -25.92 -40.56 -21.46
CA LEU A 319 -25.51 -39.20 -21.11
C LEU A 319 -23.99 -39.09 -21.25
N SER A 320 -23.50 -38.12 -22.00
CA SER A 320 -22.05 -37.86 -22.12
C SER A 320 -21.63 -36.81 -21.10
N VAL A 321 -20.81 -37.19 -20.13
CA VAL A 321 -20.41 -36.30 -19.02
C VAL A 321 -18.92 -36.02 -19.08
N TRP A 322 -18.54 -34.78 -18.78
CA TRP A 322 -17.15 -34.35 -18.67
C TRP A 322 -16.77 -34.06 -17.22
N THR A 323 -15.60 -34.50 -16.79
CA THR A 323 -15.03 -34.12 -15.49
C THR A 323 -13.50 -34.07 -15.54
N THR A 324 -12.92 -33.11 -14.81
CA THR A 324 -11.48 -33.01 -14.53
C THR A 324 -11.07 -33.76 -13.27
N THR A 325 -12.03 -34.33 -12.53
CA THR A 325 -11.82 -35.03 -11.26
C THR A 325 -12.45 -36.43 -11.26
N PRO A 326 -11.94 -37.38 -12.07
CA PRO A 326 -12.49 -38.75 -12.14
C PRO A 326 -12.70 -39.42 -10.79
N TRP A 327 -11.83 -39.15 -9.80
CA TRP A 327 -11.96 -39.66 -8.44
C TRP A 327 -13.28 -39.29 -7.73
N THR A 328 -14.05 -38.32 -8.21
CA THR A 328 -15.36 -37.95 -7.63
C THR A 328 -16.52 -38.76 -8.20
N VAL A 329 -16.32 -39.53 -9.29
CA VAL A 329 -17.36 -40.35 -9.93
C VAL A 329 -17.96 -41.40 -8.98
N PRO A 330 -17.22 -42.08 -8.07
CA PRO A 330 -17.82 -42.98 -7.08
C PRO A 330 -18.91 -42.32 -6.22
N ALA A 331 -18.84 -41.01 -6.00
CA ALA A 331 -19.78 -40.23 -5.19
C ALA A 331 -20.91 -39.58 -6.04
N ASN A 332 -21.02 -39.91 -7.32
CA ASN A 332 -21.99 -39.29 -8.21
C ASN A 332 -23.43 -39.58 -7.79
N ALA A 333 -24.24 -38.55 -7.52
CA ALA A 333 -25.63 -38.70 -7.10
C ALA A 333 -26.64 -38.32 -8.19
N ALA A 334 -26.23 -37.51 -9.17
CA ALA A 334 -27.08 -37.11 -10.29
C ALA A 334 -26.25 -36.66 -11.50
N VAL A 335 -26.90 -36.44 -12.65
CA VAL A 335 -26.32 -35.64 -13.74
C VAL A 335 -27.14 -34.36 -13.83
N ALA A 336 -26.48 -33.21 -13.73
CA ALA A 336 -27.12 -31.91 -13.85
C ALA A 336 -27.08 -31.40 -15.30
N VAL A 337 -28.19 -30.80 -15.72
CA VAL A 337 -28.35 -30.12 -17.02
C VAL A 337 -28.95 -28.73 -16.83
N ASN A 338 -28.77 -27.86 -17.83
CA ASN A 338 -29.40 -26.54 -17.84
C ASN A 338 -30.76 -26.64 -18.54
N ALA A 339 -31.85 -26.26 -17.87
CA ALA A 339 -33.20 -26.35 -18.41
C ALA A 339 -33.40 -25.59 -19.73
N LYS A 340 -32.66 -24.49 -19.94
CA LYS A 340 -32.84 -23.59 -21.10
C LYS A 340 -31.95 -23.93 -22.29
N LEU A 341 -30.90 -24.74 -22.09
CA LEU A 341 -30.03 -25.15 -23.19
C LEU A 341 -30.72 -26.19 -24.08
N GLN A 342 -30.38 -26.17 -25.37
CA GLN A 342 -30.76 -27.23 -26.28
C GLN A 342 -29.75 -28.37 -26.22
N TYR A 343 -30.26 -29.59 -26.22
CA TYR A 343 -29.49 -30.83 -26.23
C TYR A 343 -29.85 -31.65 -27.47
N ALA A 344 -28.93 -32.53 -27.85
CA ALA A 344 -29.07 -33.38 -29.02
C ALA A 344 -28.81 -34.85 -28.66
N VAL A 345 -29.64 -35.76 -29.18
CA VAL A 345 -29.28 -37.18 -29.32
C VAL A 345 -28.41 -37.30 -30.57
N THR A 346 -27.21 -37.83 -30.41
CA THR A 346 -26.23 -38.00 -31.50
C THR A 346 -25.89 -39.47 -31.70
N GLU A 347 -25.83 -39.90 -32.95
CA GLU A 347 -25.30 -41.20 -33.33
C GLU A 347 -23.81 -41.06 -33.66
N VAL A 348 -22.98 -41.90 -33.04
CA VAL A 348 -21.55 -41.94 -33.28
C VAL A 348 -21.23 -42.78 -34.51
N SER A 349 -20.58 -42.17 -35.50
CA SER A 349 -20.05 -42.85 -36.68
C SER A 349 -18.52 -42.83 -36.66
N SER A 350 -17.89 -43.97 -36.96
CA SER A 350 -16.44 -44.08 -37.08
C SER A 350 -15.93 -43.11 -38.16
N PRO A 351 -14.76 -42.46 -37.97
CA PRO A 351 -14.20 -41.58 -38.99
C PRO A 351 -13.82 -42.38 -40.26
N PRO A 352 -13.82 -41.74 -41.45
CA PRO A 352 -13.16 -42.31 -42.63
C PRO A 352 -11.69 -42.60 -42.30
N GLN A 353 -11.18 -43.75 -42.74
CA GLN A 353 -9.75 -44.08 -42.69
C GLN A 353 -8.95 -43.05 -43.50
N ASP A 354 -8.49 -41.98 -42.86
CA ASP A 354 -7.32 -41.17 -43.24
C ASP A 354 -7.21 -39.93 -42.34
N VAL A 355 -6.71 -40.10 -41.11
CA VAL A 355 -6.04 -39.00 -40.42
C VAL A 355 -4.78 -39.54 -39.77
N SER A 356 -3.69 -39.39 -40.52
CA SER A 356 -2.32 -39.48 -40.04
C SER A 356 -2.14 -38.64 -38.77
N SER A 357 -1.69 -39.32 -37.73
CA SER A 357 -1.24 -38.78 -36.45
C SER A 357 -0.24 -37.63 -36.61
N SER A 358 -0.68 -36.41 -36.32
CA SER A 358 0.22 -35.29 -36.04
C SER A 358 0.43 -35.20 -34.53
N VAL A 359 1.66 -35.53 -34.12
CA VAL A 359 2.13 -35.60 -32.74
C VAL A 359 2.34 -34.19 -32.19
N GLY A 360 1.43 -33.75 -31.30
CA GLY A 360 1.69 -32.73 -30.30
C GLY A 360 1.88 -33.38 -28.94
N SER A 361 2.95 -33.03 -28.23
CA SER A 361 3.39 -33.65 -26.97
C SER A 361 2.34 -33.56 -25.85
N GLY A 362 1.57 -34.65 -25.69
CA GLY A 362 0.62 -34.90 -24.60
C GLY A 362 -0.45 -35.88 -25.09
N LYS A 363 -0.17 -37.19 -25.05
CA LYS A 363 -0.99 -38.23 -25.70
C LYS A 363 -2.45 -38.17 -25.23
N LYS A 364 -3.36 -37.73 -26.11
CA LYS A 364 -4.81 -37.95 -25.98
C LYS A 364 -5.09 -39.45 -26.15
N ALA A 365 -5.92 -40.03 -25.28
CA ALA A 365 -6.30 -41.43 -25.36
C ALA A 365 -7.78 -41.54 -25.69
N VAL A 366 -8.10 -42.11 -26.86
CA VAL A 366 -9.46 -42.49 -27.22
C VAL A 366 -9.86 -43.68 -26.33
N GLY A 367 -11.00 -43.59 -25.66
CA GLY A 367 -11.50 -44.62 -24.77
C GLY A 367 -11.98 -45.87 -25.52
N SER A 368 -12.10 -46.98 -24.78
CA SER A 368 -12.46 -48.30 -25.31
C SER A 368 -13.83 -48.33 -26.01
N VAL A 369 -14.79 -47.49 -25.59
CA VAL A 369 -16.14 -47.46 -26.16
C VAL A 369 -16.16 -47.10 -27.65
N LEU A 370 -15.21 -46.27 -28.10
CA LEU A 370 -15.10 -45.86 -29.50
C LEU A 370 -14.27 -46.83 -30.35
N LYS A 371 -13.60 -47.82 -29.72
CA LYS A 371 -12.71 -48.79 -30.37
C LYS A 371 -13.39 -50.13 -30.67
N THR A 372 -14.56 -50.37 -30.11
CA THR A 372 -15.28 -51.64 -30.22
C THR A 372 -16.50 -51.51 -31.14
N ASP A 373 -16.71 -52.48 -32.03
CA ASP A 373 -17.92 -52.58 -32.86
C ASP A 373 -19.10 -53.21 -32.11
N GLN A 374 -18.91 -53.63 -30.85
CA GLN A 374 -19.91 -54.40 -30.09
C GLN A 374 -21.09 -53.56 -29.59
N MET A 375 -20.96 -52.23 -29.48
CA MET A 375 -22.03 -51.35 -29.02
C MET A 375 -21.83 -49.92 -29.55
N LYS A 376 -22.76 -49.39 -30.34
CA LYS A 376 -22.78 -47.98 -30.77
C LYS A 376 -23.79 -47.20 -29.92
N PRO A 377 -23.35 -46.49 -28.87
CA PRO A 377 -24.27 -45.73 -28.02
C PRO A 377 -24.80 -44.49 -28.75
N PHE A 378 -26.05 -44.14 -28.48
CA PHE A 378 -26.54 -42.79 -28.77
C PHE A 378 -26.12 -41.87 -27.64
N LEU A 379 -25.47 -40.75 -27.96
CA LEU A 379 -24.90 -39.83 -26.97
C LEU A 379 -25.74 -38.57 -26.86
N ILE A 380 -26.10 -38.20 -25.64
CA ILE A 380 -26.70 -36.90 -25.33
C ILE A 380 -25.59 -35.91 -25.01
N VAL A 381 -25.57 -34.79 -25.73
CA VAL A 381 -24.66 -33.66 -25.56
C VAL A 381 -25.42 -32.35 -25.79
N ALA A 382 -24.92 -31.21 -25.31
CA ALA A 382 -25.49 -29.91 -25.69
C ALA A 382 -25.32 -29.69 -27.20
N SER A 383 -26.38 -29.22 -27.86
CA SER A 383 -26.44 -29.09 -29.32
C SER A 383 -25.32 -28.22 -29.89
N ASP A 384 -25.01 -27.11 -29.21
CA ASP A 384 -23.97 -26.16 -29.64
C ASP A 384 -22.54 -26.74 -29.53
N LEU A 385 -22.35 -27.76 -28.69
CA LEU A 385 -21.05 -28.39 -28.48
C LEU A 385 -20.76 -29.52 -29.48
N VAL A 386 -21.73 -29.93 -30.29
CA VAL A 386 -21.56 -31.05 -31.25
C VAL A 386 -20.33 -30.85 -32.15
N PRO A 387 -20.11 -29.71 -32.84
CA PRO A 387 -18.94 -29.54 -33.71
C PRO A 387 -17.61 -29.59 -32.95
N THR A 388 -17.59 -29.04 -31.73
CA THR A 388 -16.41 -29.05 -30.86
C THR A 388 -16.08 -30.47 -30.40
N LEU A 389 -17.11 -31.26 -30.05
CA LEU A 389 -16.94 -32.64 -29.61
C LEU A 389 -16.56 -33.57 -30.77
N GLU A 390 -17.09 -33.37 -31.97
CA GLU A 390 -16.65 -34.10 -33.18
C GLU A 390 -15.15 -33.91 -33.41
N SER A 391 -14.70 -32.64 -33.43
CA SER A 391 -13.29 -32.30 -33.61
C SER A 391 -12.41 -32.85 -32.49
N LYS A 392 -12.91 -32.80 -31.24
CA LYS A 392 -12.15 -33.21 -30.07
C LYS A 392 -12.02 -34.74 -29.94
N TRP A 393 -13.11 -35.47 -30.13
CA TRP A 393 -13.17 -36.93 -30.03
C TRP A 393 -12.71 -37.64 -31.30
N GLY A 394 -12.58 -36.92 -32.42
CA GLY A 394 -12.16 -37.50 -33.70
C GLY A 394 -13.20 -38.45 -34.30
N VAL A 395 -14.48 -38.19 -34.05
CA VAL A 395 -15.63 -38.98 -34.56
C VAL A 395 -16.64 -38.06 -35.21
N LYS A 396 -17.52 -38.61 -36.05
CA LYS A 396 -18.67 -37.88 -36.58
C LYS A 396 -19.89 -38.12 -35.70
N LEU A 397 -20.54 -37.05 -35.26
CA LEU A 397 -21.73 -37.06 -34.41
C LEU A 397 -22.93 -36.61 -35.25
N THR A 398 -23.74 -37.57 -35.70
CA THR A 398 -24.93 -37.26 -36.48
C THR A 398 -26.10 -36.98 -35.55
N VAL A 399 -26.60 -35.74 -35.52
CA VAL A 399 -27.77 -35.36 -34.73
C VAL A 399 -29.00 -36.10 -35.24
N LYS A 400 -29.66 -36.85 -34.36
CA LYS A 400 -30.92 -37.57 -34.63
C LYS A 400 -32.13 -36.80 -34.15
N LYS A 401 -32.01 -36.10 -33.02
CA LYS A 401 -33.10 -35.39 -32.37
C LYS A 401 -32.55 -34.28 -31.49
N THR A 402 -33.28 -33.17 -31.38
CA THR A 402 -32.98 -32.06 -30.45
C THR A 402 -34.16 -31.81 -29.51
N PHE A 403 -33.86 -31.33 -28.31
CA PHE A 403 -34.83 -31.12 -27.23
C PHE A 403 -34.27 -30.11 -26.21
N LEU A 404 -35.09 -29.64 -25.27
CA LEU A 404 -34.66 -28.73 -24.21
C LEU A 404 -34.14 -29.51 -23.01
N GLY A 405 -33.21 -28.94 -22.24
CA GLY A 405 -32.69 -29.59 -21.03
C GLY A 405 -33.78 -29.89 -19.99
N SER A 406 -34.88 -29.15 -19.98
CA SER A 406 -36.07 -29.45 -19.16
C SER A 406 -36.66 -30.83 -19.44
N ASP A 407 -36.51 -31.34 -20.67
CA ASP A 407 -37.06 -32.63 -21.09
C ASP A 407 -36.27 -33.81 -20.51
N LEU A 408 -35.06 -33.57 -19.98
CA LEU A 408 -34.24 -34.58 -19.30
C LEU A 408 -34.50 -34.64 -17.79
N GLU A 409 -35.22 -33.67 -17.21
CA GLU A 409 -35.45 -33.64 -15.77
C GLU A 409 -36.13 -34.94 -15.32
N ASN A 410 -35.61 -35.56 -14.26
CA ASN A 410 -36.07 -36.84 -13.71
C ASN A 410 -35.87 -38.08 -14.60
N CYS A 411 -35.20 -38.01 -15.74
CA CYS A 411 -34.71 -39.22 -16.40
C CYS A 411 -33.80 -40.02 -15.44
N ARG A 412 -33.81 -41.35 -15.56
CA ARG A 412 -33.01 -42.25 -14.72
C ARG A 412 -31.88 -42.84 -15.53
N TYR A 413 -30.68 -42.83 -14.95
CA TYR A 413 -29.50 -43.48 -15.51
C TYR A 413 -28.89 -44.43 -14.48
N ILE A 414 -28.08 -45.37 -14.96
CA ILE A 414 -27.34 -46.28 -14.09
C ILE A 414 -25.99 -45.66 -13.73
N HIS A 415 -25.74 -45.55 -12.44
CA HIS A 415 -24.47 -45.09 -11.91
C HIS A 415 -23.34 -46.01 -12.40
N PRO A 416 -22.24 -45.45 -12.92
CA PRO A 416 -21.25 -46.21 -13.71
C PRO A 416 -20.41 -47.21 -12.90
N ILE A 417 -20.51 -47.22 -11.56
CA ILE A 417 -19.64 -48.02 -10.68
C ILE A 417 -20.39 -49.08 -9.86
N ASP A 418 -21.50 -48.71 -9.23
CA ASP A 418 -22.26 -49.53 -8.27
C ASP A 418 -23.63 -49.98 -8.81
N ASN A 419 -23.95 -49.62 -10.06
CA ASN A 419 -25.19 -49.95 -10.76
C ASN A 419 -26.49 -49.43 -10.14
N ARG A 420 -26.44 -48.47 -9.21
CA ARG A 420 -27.67 -47.85 -8.68
C ARG A 420 -28.32 -46.91 -9.70
N GLU A 421 -29.63 -46.76 -9.64
CA GLU A 421 -30.33 -45.76 -10.46
C GLU A 421 -30.18 -44.36 -9.85
N CYS A 422 -29.79 -43.39 -10.68
CA CYS A 422 -29.61 -41.99 -10.31
C CYS A 422 -30.46 -41.08 -11.21
N PRO A 423 -30.94 -39.92 -10.70
CA PRO A 423 -31.73 -38.97 -11.47
C PRO A 423 -30.88 -38.01 -12.30
N VAL A 424 -31.42 -37.56 -13.42
CA VAL A 424 -31.00 -36.32 -14.09
C VAL A 424 -31.77 -35.15 -13.46
N VAL A 425 -31.07 -34.07 -13.13
CA VAL A 425 -31.62 -32.92 -12.38
C VAL A 425 -31.38 -31.61 -13.12
N ILE A 426 -32.19 -30.59 -12.81
CA ILE A 426 -31.92 -29.23 -13.28
C ILE A 426 -30.99 -28.53 -12.30
N GLY A 427 -29.75 -28.33 -12.76
CA GLY A 427 -28.76 -27.52 -12.05
C GLY A 427 -29.10 -26.03 -12.17
N GLY A 428 -28.26 -25.27 -12.87
CA GLY A 428 -28.47 -23.83 -13.07
C GLY A 428 -27.55 -23.25 -14.15
N ASP A 429 -27.35 -21.93 -14.08
CA ASP A 429 -26.61 -21.17 -15.10
C ASP A 429 -25.08 -21.44 -15.09
N TYR A 430 -24.57 -22.20 -14.11
CA TYR A 430 -23.18 -22.66 -14.08
C TYR A 430 -22.86 -23.69 -15.18
N ILE A 431 -23.90 -24.32 -15.75
CA ILE A 431 -23.78 -25.24 -16.87
C ILE A 431 -23.93 -24.45 -18.17
N THR A 432 -22.83 -24.34 -18.92
CA THR A 432 -22.73 -23.55 -20.16
C THR A 432 -22.27 -24.40 -21.34
N THR A 433 -22.20 -23.79 -22.53
CA THR A 433 -21.67 -24.39 -23.76
C THR A 433 -20.23 -23.96 -24.07
N GLU A 434 -19.51 -23.40 -23.09
CA GLU A 434 -18.12 -22.95 -23.28
C GLU A 434 -17.10 -24.11 -23.19
N SER A 435 -17.42 -25.16 -22.44
CA SER A 435 -16.54 -26.32 -22.25
C SER A 435 -17.30 -27.59 -21.84
N GLY A 436 -16.64 -28.75 -21.93
CA GLY A 436 -17.23 -30.04 -21.57
C GLY A 436 -18.25 -30.54 -22.60
N THR A 437 -19.36 -31.10 -22.10
CA THR A 437 -20.45 -31.67 -22.92
C THR A 437 -21.80 -30.99 -22.72
N GLY A 438 -21.89 -30.04 -21.78
CA GLY A 438 -23.15 -29.46 -21.29
C GLY A 438 -23.92 -30.35 -20.31
N LEU A 439 -23.36 -31.51 -19.92
CA LEU A 439 -23.87 -32.35 -18.84
C LEU A 439 -22.78 -32.51 -17.78
N VAL A 440 -23.14 -32.24 -16.52
CA VAL A 440 -22.20 -32.22 -15.39
C VAL A 440 -22.58 -33.34 -14.43
N HIS A 441 -21.65 -34.23 -14.09
CA HIS A 441 -21.92 -35.19 -13.02
C HIS A 441 -21.95 -34.41 -11.70
N THR A 442 -22.92 -34.72 -10.85
CA THR A 442 -23.13 -34.02 -9.59
C THR A 442 -22.77 -34.95 -8.45
N ALA A 443 -21.79 -34.57 -7.65
CA ALA A 443 -21.37 -35.25 -6.43
C ALA A 443 -21.47 -34.25 -5.25
N PRO A 444 -22.62 -34.19 -4.55
CA PRO A 444 -22.88 -33.14 -3.55
C PRO A 444 -21.85 -33.04 -2.42
N GLY A 445 -21.07 -34.10 -2.16
CA GLY A 445 -19.97 -34.08 -1.18
C GLY A 445 -18.65 -33.48 -1.68
N HIS A 446 -18.55 -33.09 -2.96
CA HIS A 446 -17.27 -32.70 -3.59
C HIS A 446 -17.36 -31.41 -4.43
N GLY A 447 -18.45 -30.65 -4.34
CA GLY A 447 -18.58 -29.36 -5.03
C GLY A 447 -19.66 -28.48 -4.42
N GLN A 448 -19.45 -27.17 -4.41
CA GLN A 448 -20.41 -26.23 -3.82
C GLN A 448 -21.70 -26.13 -4.65
N GLU A 449 -21.59 -26.03 -5.98
CA GLU A 449 -22.74 -26.00 -6.89
C GLU A 449 -23.49 -27.34 -6.87
N ASP A 450 -22.75 -28.44 -6.77
CA ASP A 450 -23.28 -29.78 -6.62
C ASP A 450 -24.05 -29.95 -5.32
N TYR A 451 -23.55 -29.38 -4.22
CA TYR A 451 -24.21 -29.38 -2.93
C TYR A 451 -25.52 -28.60 -2.96
N VAL A 452 -25.51 -27.39 -3.53
CA VAL A 452 -26.72 -26.56 -3.66
C VAL A 452 -27.78 -27.26 -4.53
N THR A 453 -27.36 -27.85 -5.65
CA THR A 453 -28.25 -28.66 -6.51
C THR A 453 -28.74 -29.90 -5.78
N GLY A 454 -27.86 -30.56 -5.02
CA GLY A 454 -28.19 -31.71 -4.20
C GLY A 454 -29.24 -31.41 -3.14
N LEU A 455 -29.12 -30.30 -2.42
CA LEU A 455 -30.10 -29.84 -1.44
C LEU A 455 -31.48 -29.61 -2.08
N LYS A 456 -31.52 -28.99 -3.28
CA LYS A 456 -32.77 -28.73 -4.01
C LYS A 456 -33.54 -30.02 -4.35
N TYR A 457 -32.84 -31.10 -4.67
CA TYR A 457 -33.43 -32.39 -5.08
C TYR A 457 -33.39 -33.48 -3.98
N GLY A 458 -32.90 -33.17 -2.77
CA GLY A 458 -32.76 -34.15 -1.70
C GLY A 458 -31.75 -35.27 -1.99
N LEU A 459 -30.68 -34.96 -2.74
CA LEU A 459 -29.63 -35.92 -3.08
C LEU A 459 -28.72 -36.23 -1.87
N PRO A 460 -28.20 -37.46 -1.74
CA PRO A 460 -27.29 -37.83 -0.65
C PRO A 460 -25.94 -37.10 -0.77
N VAL A 461 -25.44 -36.59 0.35
CA VAL A 461 -24.13 -35.91 0.44
C VAL A 461 -23.05 -36.95 0.77
N ILE A 462 -22.72 -37.78 -0.21
CA ILE A 462 -21.69 -38.82 -0.09
C ILE A 462 -20.32 -38.19 -0.31
N SER A 463 -19.36 -38.47 0.59
CA SER A 463 -17.98 -38.03 0.47
C SER A 463 -17.04 -39.14 0.94
N PRO A 464 -16.78 -40.15 0.10
CA PRO A 464 -16.13 -41.38 0.51
C PRO A 464 -14.60 -41.22 0.57
N VAL A 465 -14.13 -40.12 1.16
CA VAL A 465 -12.72 -39.72 1.26
C VAL A 465 -12.40 -39.41 2.72
N ASP A 466 -11.26 -39.89 3.21
CA ASP A 466 -10.78 -39.65 4.57
C ASP A 466 -9.96 -38.35 4.69
N ASP A 467 -9.44 -38.10 5.89
CA ASP A 467 -8.66 -36.90 6.20
C ASP A 467 -7.31 -36.84 5.46
N ASP A 468 -6.79 -37.99 5.05
CA ASP A 468 -5.53 -38.15 4.29
C ASP A 468 -5.72 -38.01 2.78
N GLY A 469 -6.96 -37.77 2.31
CA GLY A 469 -7.26 -37.72 0.89
C GLY A 469 -7.25 -39.09 0.23
N LYS A 470 -7.57 -40.14 0.98
CA LYS A 470 -7.72 -41.51 0.46
C LYS A 470 -9.18 -41.92 0.45
N PHE A 471 -9.54 -42.80 -0.47
CA PHE A 471 -10.88 -43.37 -0.47
C PHE A 471 -11.14 -44.19 0.80
N THR A 472 -12.34 -44.05 1.37
CA THR A 472 -12.84 -44.88 2.48
C THR A 472 -13.43 -46.19 1.94
N GLU A 473 -13.88 -47.07 2.84
CA GLU A 473 -14.59 -48.31 2.46
C GLU A 473 -15.88 -48.04 1.67
N GLU A 474 -16.50 -46.86 1.83
CA GLU A 474 -17.70 -46.45 1.09
C GLU A 474 -17.45 -46.34 -0.43
N ALA A 475 -16.20 -46.17 -0.86
CA ALA A 475 -15.83 -46.18 -2.28
C ALA A 475 -15.71 -47.60 -2.87
N GLY A 476 -16.00 -48.64 -2.08
CA GLY A 476 -15.93 -50.04 -2.46
C GLY A 476 -14.52 -50.45 -2.86
N LYS A 477 -14.34 -50.90 -4.11
CA LYS A 477 -13.07 -51.47 -4.62
C LYS A 477 -11.90 -50.48 -4.68
N PHE A 478 -12.15 -49.18 -4.50
CA PHE A 478 -11.13 -48.13 -4.52
C PHE A 478 -10.60 -47.78 -3.12
N GLY A 479 -11.14 -48.38 -2.07
CA GLY A 479 -10.78 -48.09 -0.67
C GLY A 479 -9.26 -48.12 -0.42
N GLY A 480 -8.77 -47.12 0.30
CA GLY A 480 -7.37 -46.94 0.68
C GLY A 480 -6.48 -46.24 -0.36
N LEU A 481 -6.95 -46.00 -1.58
CA LEU A 481 -6.16 -45.33 -2.63
C LEU A 481 -6.20 -43.80 -2.51
N ASP A 482 -5.07 -43.14 -2.78
CA ASP A 482 -4.96 -41.67 -2.81
C ASP A 482 -5.77 -41.07 -3.98
N VAL A 483 -6.70 -40.17 -3.68
CA VAL A 483 -7.68 -39.67 -4.68
C VAL A 483 -7.05 -38.80 -5.76
N LEU A 484 -5.91 -38.15 -5.50
CA LEU A 484 -5.23 -37.29 -6.48
C LEU A 484 -4.19 -38.05 -7.32
N GLY A 485 -3.80 -39.26 -6.89
CA GLY A 485 -2.85 -40.14 -7.57
C GLY A 485 -3.49 -41.44 -8.07
N ASP A 486 -3.24 -42.53 -7.32
CA ASP A 486 -3.58 -43.90 -7.73
C ASP A 486 -5.09 -44.14 -7.81
N GLY A 487 -5.87 -43.52 -6.91
CA GLY A 487 -7.32 -43.59 -6.90
C GLY A 487 -7.93 -43.00 -8.16
N ASN A 488 -7.46 -41.82 -8.60
CA ASN A 488 -7.88 -41.22 -9.86
C ASN A 488 -7.61 -42.15 -11.04
N THR A 489 -6.43 -42.77 -11.08
CA THR A 489 -6.04 -43.71 -12.15
C THR A 489 -6.87 -44.99 -12.11
N ALA A 490 -7.18 -45.52 -10.92
CA ALA A 490 -7.99 -46.71 -10.75
C ALA A 490 -9.44 -46.50 -11.23
N VAL A 491 -10.04 -45.33 -10.95
CA VAL A 491 -11.38 -45.01 -11.44
C VAL A 491 -11.41 -44.92 -12.97
N ILE A 492 -10.44 -44.21 -13.58
CA ILE A 492 -10.33 -44.13 -15.05
C ILE A 492 -10.21 -45.53 -15.66
N LYS A 493 -9.31 -46.36 -15.12
CA LYS A 493 -9.09 -47.73 -15.60
C LYS A 493 -10.38 -48.56 -15.52
N TYR A 494 -11.09 -48.49 -14.40
CA TYR A 494 -12.36 -49.21 -14.23
C TYR A 494 -13.41 -48.78 -15.26
N LEU A 495 -13.58 -47.48 -15.49
CA LEU A 495 -14.52 -46.98 -16.48
C LEU A 495 -14.13 -47.41 -17.90
N ASP A 496 -12.83 -47.40 -18.25
CA ASP A 496 -12.36 -47.85 -19.56
C ASP A 496 -12.55 -49.36 -19.77
N GLU A 497 -12.25 -50.19 -18.77
CA GLU A 497 -12.46 -51.65 -18.83
C GLU A 497 -13.93 -52.04 -19.01
N ASN A 498 -14.86 -51.19 -18.55
CA ASN A 498 -16.31 -51.38 -18.69
C ASN A 498 -16.92 -50.65 -19.89
N LEU A 499 -16.10 -50.18 -20.84
CA LEU A 499 -16.54 -49.47 -22.05
C LEU A 499 -17.32 -48.17 -21.75
N LEU A 500 -16.98 -47.47 -20.67
CA LEU A 500 -17.68 -46.25 -20.23
C LEU A 500 -16.90 -44.95 -20.49
N ILE A 501 -15.73 -45.00 -21.14
CA ILE A 501 -14.93 -43.81 -21.48
C ILE A 501 -14.95 -43.55 -22.99
N ILE A 502 -15.25 -42.31 -23.36
CA ILE A 502 -15.12 -41.77 -24.73
C ILE A 502 -13.68 -41.32 -24.99
N MET A 503 -13.11 -40.53 -24.08
CA MET A 503 -11.78 -39.95 -24.22
C MET A 503 -11.18 -39.56 -22.87
N GLU A 504 -9.86 -39.74 -22.73
CA GLU A 504 -9.02 -39.17 -21.67
C GLU A 504 -8.03 -38.16 -22.27
N GLU A 505 -7.92 -36.97 -21.67
CA GLU A 505 -6.95 -35.95 -22.07
C GLU A 505 -6.31 -35.22 -20.87
N PRO A 506 -5.04 -34.79 -20.97
CA PRO A 506 -4.47 -33.87 -20.00
C PRO A 506 -5.10 -32.47 -20.16
N TYR A 507 -5.63 -31.92 -19.07
CA TYR A 507 -6.30 -30.62 -19.05
C TYR A 507 -5.55 -29.62 -18.18
N LYS A 508 -4.99 -28.58 -18.81
CA LYS A 508 -4.24 -27.52 -18.14
C LYS A 508 -5.19 -26.40 -17.70
N HIS A 509 -5.27 -26.13 -16.40
CA HIS A 509 -6.15 -25.10 -15.84
C HIS A 509 -5.64 -24.54 -14.51
N LYS A 510 -6.39 -23.60 -13.93
CA LYS A 510 -6.12 -23.08 -12.58
C LYS A 510 -6.78 -24.00 -11.56
N TYR A 511 -6.04 -24.44 -10.56
CA TYR A 511 -6.52 -25.36 -9.54
C TYR A 511 -6.15 -24.86 -8.14
N PRO A 512 -7.00 -25.02 -7.12
CA PRO A 512 -6.73 -24.53 -5.77
C PRO A 512 -5.66 -25.37 -5.06
N TYR A 513 -4.62 -24.70 -4.60
CA TYR A 513 -3.52 -25.26 -3.83
C TYR A 513 -3.52 -24.67 -2.43
N ASP A 514 -3.07 -25.49 -1.47
CA ASP A 514 -2.79 -25.02 -0.11
C ASP A 514 -1.64 -24.00 -0.20
N TRP A 515 -1.94 -22.76 0.18
CA TRP A 515 -1.00 -21.65 0.09
C TRP A 515 0.30 -21.85 0.89
N ARG A 516 0.32 -22.77 1.87
CA ARG A 516 1.49 -23.08 2.69
C ARG A 516 2.25 -24.28 2.17
N THR A 517 1.57 -25.40 1.92
CA THR A 517 2.25 -26.65 1.50
C THR A 517 2.55 -26.68 0.01
N LYS A 518 1.92 -25.81 -0.79
CA LYS A 518 2.04 -25.78 -2.26
C LYS A 518 1.58 -27.08 -2.91
N LYS A 519 0.63 -27.78 -2.28
CA LYS A 519 0.03 -29.02 -2.80
C LYS A 519 -1.44 -28.81 -3.16
N PRO A 520 -2.01 -29.60 -4.11
CA PRO A 520 -3.41 -29.46 -4.50
C PRO A 520 -4.37 -29.75 -3.33
N THR A 521 -5.49 -29.02 -3.30
CA THR A 521 -6.60 -29.24 -2.35
C THR A 521 -7.72 -30.05 -3.00
N ILE A 522 -8.65 -30.56 -2.21
CA ILE A 522 -9.88 -31.22 -2.70
C ILE A 522 -11.09 -30.56 -2.06
N PHE A 523 -12.27 -30.74 -2.66
CA PHE A 523 -13.53 -30.50 -1.97
C PHE A 523 -14.00 -31.79 -1.30
N ARG A 524 -14.35 -31.68 -0.03
CA ARG A 524 -14.86 -32.82 0.77
C ARG A 524 -15.91 -32.32 1.75
N ALA A 525 -17.03 -33.03 1.85
CA ALA A 525 -18.04 -32.73 2.85
C ALA A 525 -17.58 -33.22 4.22
N THR A 526 -17.54 -32.30 5.17
CA THR A 526 -17.14 -32.61 6.55
C THR A 526 -18.07 -31.86 7.51
N GLU A 527 -18.30 -32.42 8.70
CA GLU A 527 -18.99 -31.71 9.77
C GLU A 527 -18.11 -30.56 10.27
N GLN A 528 -18.55 -29.32 10.08
CA GLN A 528 -17.81 -28.12 10.44
C GLN A 528 -18.73 -27.11 11.12
N TRP A 529 -18.13 -26.16 11.83
CA TRP A 529 -18.80 -24.99 12.37
C TRP A 529 -18.75 -23.84 11.37
N PHE A 530 -19.91 -23.24 11.14
CA PHE A 530 -20.08 -22.13 10.22
C PHE A 530 -20.67 -20.93 10.94
N ALA A 531 -20.21 -19.74 10.58
CA ALA A 531 -20.90 -18.49 10.86
C ALA A 531 -21.68 -18.06 9.60
N SER A 532 -23.01 -18.09 9.67
CA SER A 532 -23.90 -17.61 8.61
C SER A 532 -23.90 -16.10 8.57
N VAL A 533 -23.75 -15.52 7.37
CA VAL A 533 -23.87 -14.08 7.16
C VAL A 533 -25.31 -13.68 6.81
N GLU A 534 -26.17 -14.64 6.44
CA GLU A 534 -27.51 -14.39 5.90
C GLU A 534 -28.39 -13.57 6.86
N GLY A 535 -28.30 -13.81 8.17
CA GLY A 535 -29.10 -13.11 9.17
C GLY A 535 -28.71 -11.66 9.45
N PHE A 536 -27.53 -11.20 8.99
CA PHE A 536 -27.04 -9.83 9.24
C PHE A 536 -26.33 -9.19 8.05
N ARG A 537 -26.45 -9.77 6.85
CA ARG A 537 -25.82 -9.28 5.62
C ARG A 537 -26.23 -7.85 5.30
N ASP A 538 -27.53 -7.56 5.35
CA ASP A 538 -28.04 -6.23 5.02
C ASP A 538 -27.56 -5.16 6.00
N ALA A 539 -27.47 -5.51 7.30
CA ALA A 539 -26.89 -4.63 8.31
C ALA A 539 -25.39 -4.39 8.04
N ALA A 540 -24.64 -5.41 7.62
CA ALA A 540 -23.24 -5.27 7.24
C ALA A 540 -23.07 -4.39 5.99
N MET A 541 -23.91 -4.57 4.97
CA MET A 541 -23.92 -3.74 3.76
C MET A 541 -24.28 -2.28 4.07
N HIS A 542 -25.25 -2.05 4.94
CA HIS A 542 -25.60 -0.71 5.40
C HIS A 542 -24.44 -0.05 6.15
N ALA A 543 -23.79 -0.78 7.06
CA ALA A 543 -22.65 -0.27 7.81
C ALA A 543 -21.45 0.06 6.91
N ILE A 544 -21.20 -0.73 5.85
CA ILE A 544 -20.14 -0.43 4.86
C ILE A 544 -20.36 0.96 4.23
N GLY A 545 -21.60 1.31 3.90
CA GLY A 545 -21.95 2.62 3.33
C GLY A 545 -21.80 3.81 4.29
N GLN A 546 -21.66 3.56 5.60
CA GLN A 546 -21.42 4.60 6.61
C GLN A 546 -19.93 4.83 6.89
N VAL A 547 -19.06 3.91 6.46
CA VAL A 547 -17.61 3.99 6.68
C VAL A 547 -16.97 4.89 5.63
N ALA A 548 -16.02 5.73 6.05
CA ALA A 548 -15.21 6.50 5.11
C ALA A 548 -14.08 5.63 4.52
N TRP A 549 -14.07 5.45 3.20
CA TRP A 549 -13.09 4.59 2.50
C TRP A 549 -12.03 5.41 1.76
N VAL A 550 -10.74 5.10 1.99
CA VAL A 550 -9.60 5.72 1.31
C VAL A 550 -8.74 4.63 0.68
N PRO A 551 -8.69 4.51 -0.67
CA PRO A 551 -9.47 5.28 -1.65
C PRO A 551 -10.95 4.86 -1.67
N ALA A 552 -11.83 5.70 -2.20
CA ALA A 552 -13.27 5.44 -2.26
C ALA A 552 -13.66 4.13 -2.98
N GLN A 553 -12.81 3.65 -3.90
CA GLN A 553 -13.03 2.39 -4.61
C GLN A 553 -12.96 1.14 -3.70
N ALA A 554 -12.31 1.25 -2.53
CA ALA A 554 -12.21 0.18 -1.53
C ALA A 554 -13.60 -0.30 -1.05
N GLU A 555 -14.58 0.61 -0.98
CA GLU A 555 -15.97 0.29 -0.64
C GLU A 555 -16.56 -0.77 -1.58
N LYS A 556 -16.38 -0.60 -2.90
CA LYS A 556 -16.89 -1.54 -3.89
C LYS A 556 -16.29 -2.94 -3.70
N ARG A 557 -15.01 -3.00 -3.34
CA ARG A 557 -14.28 -4.25 -3.13
C ARG A 557 -14.82 -5.04 -1.93
N ILE A 558 -15.03 -4.39 -0.78
CA ILE A 558 -15.58 -5.07 0.40
C ILE A 558 -17.07 -5.39 0.24
N SER A 559 -17.84 -4.52 -0.43
CA SER A 559 -19.26 -4.71 -0.72
C SER A 559 -19.50 -5.95 -1.58
N ALA A 560 -18.76 -6.10 -2.69
CA ALA A 560 -18.90 -7.26 -3.58
C ALA A 560 -18.57 -8.60 -2.88
N MET A 561 -17.63 -8.58 -1.93
CA MET A 561 -17.26 -9.78 -1.17
C MET A 561 -18.23 -10.09 -0.05
N THR A 562 -18.86 -9.07 0.55
CA THR A 562 -19.81 -9.26 1.64
C THR A 562 -21.18 -9.68 1.11
N SER A 563 -21.59 -9.17 -0.05
CA SER A 563 -22.86 -9.53 -0.69
C SER A 563 -22.92 -10.98 -1.17
N SER A 564 -21.81 -11.51 -1.68
CA SER A 564 -21.73 -12.87 -2.23
C SER A 564 -21.43 -13.96 -1.17
N ARG A 565 -21.09 -13.58 0.06
CA ARG A 565 -20.74 -14.53 1.12
C ARG A 565 -22.00 -15.11 1.78
N SER A 566 -22.13 -16.43 1.73
CA SER A 566 -23.17 -17.18 2.45
C SER A 566 -22.70 -17.55 3.85
N ASP A 567 -21.72 -18.44 3.95
CA ASP A 567 -21.19 -18.97 5.21
C ASP A 567 -19.68 -18.79 5.33
N TRP A 568 -19.23 -18.62 6.56
CA TRP A 568 -17.81 -18.66 6.92
C TRP A 568 -17.53 -19.92 7.74
N CYS A 569 -16.74 -20.86 7.19
CA CYS A 569 -16.24 -21.99 7.96
C CYS A 569 -15.23 -21.51 9.03
N ILE A 570 -15.62 -21.56 10.29
CA ILE A 570 -14.84 -21.05 11.43
C ILE A 570 -14.07 -22.15 12.17
N SER A 571 -14.34 -23.43 11.93
CA SER A 571 -13.59 -24.54 12.55
C SER A 571 -12.33 -24.92 11.77
N ARG A 572 -11.31 -25.35 12.51
CA ARG A 572 -10.06 -25.92 12.01
C ARG A 572 -9.68 -27.12 12.86
N GLN A 573 -9.24 -28.21 12.22
CA GLN A 573 -8.85 -29.45 12.87
C GLN A 573 -7.41 -29.38 13.39
N ARG A 574 -7.13 -28.38 14.24
CA ARG A 574 -5.79 -28.04 14.71
C ARG A 574 -5.75 -27.93 16.21
N THR A 575 -4.53 -27.94 16.74
CA THR A 575 -4.32 -27.81 18.18
C THR A 575 -3.91 -26.39 18.58
N TRP A 576 -3.21 -25.65 17.71
CA TRP A 576 -2.73 -24.30 18.00
C TRP A 576 -3.71 -23.21 17.55
N GLY A 577 -4.63 -22.89 18.44
CA GLY A 577 -5.64 -21.83 18.30
C GLY A 577 -6.60 -21.82 19.49
N VAL A 578 -7.57 -20.91 19.47
CA VAL A 578 -8.64 -20.87 20.48
C VAL A 578 -9.62 -22.02 20.23
N PRO A 579 -9.90 -22.91 21.20
CA PRO A 579 -10.82 -24.02 21.02
C PRO A 579 -12.26 -23.52 20.82
N ILE A 580 -13.04 -24.20 19.99
CA ILE A 580 -14.49 -23.95 19.92
C ILE A 580 -15.12 -24.56 21.18
N PRO A 581 -15.79 -23.77 22.05
CA PRO A 581 -16.19 -24.19 23.39
C PRO A 581 -17.47 -25.05 23.35
N VAL A 582 -17.37 -26.26 22.78
CA VAL A 582 -18.50 -27.17 22.55
C VAL A 582 -18.21 -28.56 23.08
N PHE A 583 -19.23 -29.15 23.71
CA PHE A 583 -19.27 -30.56 24.06
C PHE A 583 -20.20 -31.32 23.11
N TYR A 584 -19.93 -32.59 22.85
CA TYR A 584 -20.77 -33.45 22.04
C TYR A 584 -21.27 -34.61 22.88
N HIS A 585 -22.56 -34.91 22.78
CA HIS A 585 -23.10 -36.12 23.38
C HIS A 585 -22.47 -37.35 22.68
N VAL A 586 -22.00 -38.33 23.45
CA VAL A 586 -21.16 -39.44 22.94
C VAL A 586 -21.89 -40.26 21.88
N ASN A 587 -23.20 -40.48 22.05
CA ASN A 587 -23.99 -41.32 21.14
C ASN A 587 -24.62 -40.53 20.00
N SER A 588 -25.33 -39.44 20.29
CA SER A 588 -26.07 -38.68 19.27
C SER A 588 -25.22 -37.69 18.49
N ARG A 589 -24.00 -37.38 18.96
CA ARG A 589 -23.12 -36.33 18.40
C ARG A 589 -23.71 -34.92 18.43
N GLU A 590 -24.86 -34.72 19.08
CA GLU A 590 -25.49 -33.41 19.23
C GLU A 590 -24.60 -32.48 20.08
N PRO A 591 -24.43 -31.21 19.66
CA PRO A 591 -23.60 -30.26 20.38
C PRO A 591 -24.35 -29.66 21.58
N LEU A 592 -23.70 -29.65 22.74
CA LEU A 592 -24.09 -28.88 23.92
C LEU A 592 -23.35 -27.54 23.88
N VAL A 593 -24.08 -26.49 23.46
CA VAL A 593 -23.63 -25.10 23.43
C VAL A 593 -24.78 -24.19 23.82
N ASN A 594 -24.63 -23.50 24.94
CA ASN A 594 -25.58 -22.53 25.46
C ASN A 594 -24.86 -21.46 26.28
N GLU A 595 -25.58 -20.42 26.68
CA GLU A 595 -25.03 -19.30 27.45
C GLU A 595 -24.25 -19.76 28.69
N GLU A 596 -24.81 -20.67 29.51
CA GLU A 596 -24.19 -21.19 30.73
C GLU A 596 -22.85 -21.90 30.44
N THR A 597 -22.81 -22.76 29.43
CA THR A 597 -21.58 -23.47 29.03
C THR A 597 -20.52 -22.50 28.48
N VAL A 598 -20.92 -21.55 27.63
CA VAL A 598 -19.98 -20.61 27.02
C VAL A 598 -19.42 -19.65 28.08
N ASP A 599 -20.25 -19.12 28.97
CA ASP A 599 -19.81 -18.22 30.04
C ASP A 599 -18.90 -18.91 31.05
N HIS A 600 -19.17 -20.18 31.37
CA HIS A 600 -18.30 -20.96 32.23
C HIS A 600 -16.93 -21.17 31.59
N ILE A 601 -16.87 -21.58 30.32
CA ILE A 601 -15.61 -21.76 29.59
C ILE A 601 -14.86 -20.44 29.42
N LYS A 602 -15.56 -19.34 29.14
CA LYS A 602 -14.99 -17.98 29.12
C LYS A 602 -14.28 -17.66 30.43
N SER A 603 -14.93 -17.94 31.57
CA SER A 603 -14.34 -17.73 32.90
C SER A 603 -13.12 -18.61 33.17
N ILE A 604 -13.11 -19.85 32.67
CA ILE A 604 -11.95 -20.74 32.79
C ILE A 604 -10.79 -20.19 31.94
N ILE A 605 -11.06 -19.82 30.69
CA ILE A 605 -10.05 -19.32 29.75
C ILE A 605 -9.46 -17.99 30.23
N SER A 606 -10.26 -17.06 30.78
CA SER A 606 -9.72 -15.81 31.31
C SER A 606 -8.74 -16.01 32.46
N GLN A 607 -8.92 -17.05 33.28
CA GLN A 607 -8.06 -17.34 34.43
C GLN A 607 -6.86 -18.23 34.09
N LYS A 608 -7.06 -19.23 33.22
CA LYS A 608 -6.11 -20.32 32.98
C LYS A 608 -5.57 -20.37 31.54
N GLY A 609 -6.06 -19.54 30.64
CA GLY A 609 -5.79 -19.56 29.20
C GLY A 609 -6.46 -20.73 28.48
N SER A 610 -6.42 -20.73 27.15
CA SER A 610 -7.03 -21.77 26.31
C SER A 610 -6.39 -23.16 26.42
N ASP A 611 -5.18 -23.26 26.99
CA ASP A 611 -4.56 -24.54 27.34
C ASP A 611 -5.41 -25.36 28.32
N ALA A 612 -6.23 -24.70 29.15
CA ALA A 612 -7.18 -25.32 30.07
C ALA A 612 -8.12 -26.31 29.37
N TRP A 613 -8.56 -25.98 28.15
CA TRP A 613 -9.41 -26.87 27.35
C TRP A 613 -8.73 -28.22 27.07
N TRP A 614 -7.40 -28.26 26.99
CA TRP A 614 -6.66 -29.46 26.62
C TRP A 614 -6.32 -30.33 27.82
N TYR A 615 -5.86 -29.76 28.93
CA TYR A 615 -5.45 -30.53 30.11
C TYR A 615 -6.58 -30.83 31.12
N MET A 616 -7.65 -30.02 31.18
CA MET A 616 -8.76 -30.26 32.10
C MET A 616 -9.68 -31.39 31.59
N THR A 617 -10.29 -32.09 32.53
CA THR A 617 -11.29 -33.13 32.28
C THR A 617 -12.62 -32.53 31.81
N VAL A 618 -13.49 -33.35 31.20
CA VAL A 618 -14.83 -32.90 30.78
C VAL A 618 -15.66 -32.44 31.98
N GLU A 619 -15.56 -33.14 33.11
CA GLU A 619 -16.25 -32.77 34.36
C GLU A 619 -15.83 -31.39 34.88
N GLU A 620 -14.54 -31.07 34.85
CA GLU A 620 -14.04 -29.76 35.29
C GLU A 620 -14.38 -28.62 34.32
N LEU A 621 -14.57 -28.93 33.03
CA LEU A 621 -14.92 -27.96 31.99
C LEU A 621 -16.44 -27.71 31.90
N LEU A 622 -17.26 -28.62 32.42
CA LEU A 622 -18.71 -28.47 32.43
C LEU A 622 -19.18 -27.61 33.62
N PRO A 623 -20.19 -26.74 33.42
CA PRO A 623 -20.86 -26.05 34.51
C PRO A 623 -21.43 -27.04 35.53
N GLU A 624 -21.62 -26.61 36.78
CA GLU A 624 -22.08 -27.44 37.91
C GLU A 624 -23.29 -28.32 37.55
N LYS A 625 -24.27 -27.74 36.86
CA LYS A 625 -25.49 -28.42 36.40
C LYS A 625 -25.23 -29.64 35.53
N TYR A 626 -24.14 -29.68 34.77
CA TYR A 626 -23.82 -30.75 33.82
C TYR A 626 -22.76 -31.73 34.32
N ARG A 627 -22.11 -31.47 35.47
CA ARG A 627 -21.01 -32.31 36.00
C ARG A 627 -21.42 -33.77 36.20
N HIS A 628 -22.60 -34.00 36.76
CA HIS A 628 -23.14 -35.35 36.95
C HIS A 628 -23.36 -36.13 35.64
N LYS A 629 -23.41 -35.44 34.49
CA LYS A 629 -23.55 -36.02 33.15
C LYS A 629 -22.24 -36.01 32.36
N ALA A 630 -21.11 -35.69 32.97
CA ALA A 630 -19.85 -35.54 32.25
C ALA A 630 -19.46 -36.78 31.42
N SER A 631 -19.81 -37.99 31.87
CA SER A 631 -19.59 -39.24 31.13
C SER A 631 -20.43 -39.38 29.84
N GLU A 632 -21.52 -38.63 29.70
CA GLU A 632 -22.37 -38.60 28.50
C GLU A 632 -21.81 -37.66 27.42
N TYR A 633 -20.79 -36.86 27.75
CA TYR A 633 -20.24 -35.83 26.87
C TYR A 633 -18.74 -36.04 26.59
N GLN A 634 -18.32 -35.61 25.41
CA GLN A 634 -16.91 -35.44 25.04
C GLN A 634 -16.66 -34.01 24.57
N LYS A 635 -15.53 -33.41 24.94
CA LYS A 635 -15.14 -32.08 24.46
C LYS A 635 -14.74 -32.11 22.99
N GLY A 636 -15.06 -31.05 22.25
CA GLY A 636 -14.61 -30.87 20.87
C GLY A 636 -13.10 -30.64 20.76
N THR A 637 -12.54 -30.95 19.59
CA THR A 637 -11.10 -30.80 19.29
C THR A 637 -10.80 -29.71 18.29
N ASP A 638 -11.82 -29.09 17.70
CA ASP A 638 -11.64 -28.02 16.71
C ASP A 638 -11.23 -26.72 17.39
N THR A 639 -10.37 -25.97 16.71
CA THR A 639 -10.05 -24.57 17.04
C THR A 639 -10.72 -23.62 16.06
N MET A 640 -10.87 -22.36 16.46
CA MET A 640 -11.36 -21.30 15.61
C MET A 640 -10.34 -20.91 14.53
N ASP A 641 -10.86 -20.41 13.41
CA ASP A 641 -10.10 -19.76 12.34
C ASP A 641 -9.38 -18.51 12.88
N VAL A 642 -8.13 -18.29 12.46
CA VAL A 642 -7.33 -17.11 12.82
C VAL A 642 -7.94 -15.79 12.35
N TRP A 643 -8.79 -15.83 11.32
CA TRP A 643 -9.58 -14.65 10.94
C TRP A 643 -10.65 -14.32 11.98
N PHE A 644 -11.11 -15.28 12.78
CA PHE A 644 -11.98 -15.04 13.93
C PHE A 644 -11.18 -14.46 15.11
N ASP A 645 -9.96 -14.96 15.33
CA ASP A 645 -9.03 -14.39 16.32
C ASP A 645 -8.78 -12.92 16.04
N SER A 646 -8.24 -12.58 14.87
CA SER A 646 -7.96 -11.19 14.49
C SER A 646 -9.25 -10.36 14.32
N GLY A 647 -10.32 -10.95 13.79
CA GLY A 647 -11.63 -10.32 13.63
C GLY A 647 -12.28 -9.91 14.96
N SER A 648 -11.99 -10.60 16.06
CA SER A 648 -12.49 -10.25 17.40
C SER A 648 -11.62 -9.24 18.15
N SER A 649 -10.55 -8.72 17.54
CA SER A 649 -9.63 -7.75 18.16
C SER A 649 -10.32 -6.47 18.66
N TRP A 650 -11.39 -6.01 18.01
CA TRP A 650 -12.15 -4.84 18.47
C TRP A 650 -12.78 -5.11 19.85
N SER A 651 -13.28 -6.32 20.10
CA SER A 651 -13.89 -6.71 21.39
C SER A 651 -12.83 -6.90 22.47
N ALA A 652 -11.71 -7.53 22.11
CA ALA A 652 -10.62 -7.82 23.04
C ALA A 652 -9.79 -6.58 23.42
N VAL A 653 -9.74 -5.57 22.54
CA VAL A 653 -8.84 -4.42 22.66
C VAL A 653 -9.62 -3.12 22.82
N LEU A 654 -10.44 -2.74 21.84
CA LEU A 654 -11.11 -1.43 21.82
C LEU A 654 -12.20 -1.31 22.90
N ASP A 655 -12.97 -2.38 23.14
CA ASP A 655 -14.05 -2.39 24.15
C ASP A 655 -13.54 -2.50 25.60
N LYS A 656 -12.30 -2.97 25.80
CA LYS A 656 -11.78 -3.35 27.13
C LYS A 656 -10.68 -2.46 27.69
N ARG A 657 -9.90 -1.77 26.85
CA ARG A 657 -8.73 -1.01 27.31
C ARG A 657 -9.03 0.48 27.48
N ASP A 658 -8.58 1.03 28.60
CA ASP A 658 -8.69 2.46 28.90
C ASP A 658 -8.00 3.33 27.84
N GLY A 659 -8.62 4.45 27.48
CA GLY A 659 -8.11 5.40 26.48
C GLY A 659 -8.42 5.01 25.03
N LEU A 660 -8.91 3.80 24.77
CA LEU A 660 -9.42 3.40 23.46
C LEU A 660 -10.92 3.72 23.32
N ASN A 661 -11.41 3.82 22.08
CA ASN A 661 -12.83 3.96 21.77
C ASN A 661 -13.26 2.94 20.71
N TYR A 662 -14.52 2.52 20.83
CA TYR A 662 -15.20 1.67 19.87
C TYR A 662 -16.47 2.37 19.35
N PRO A 663 -16.60 2.63 18.04
CA PRO A 663 -15.67 2.26 16.95
C PRO A 663 -14.33 3.02 16.99
N ALA A 664 -13.28 2.42 16.42
CA ALA A 664 -12.00 3.11 16.22
C ALA A 664 -12.14 4.20 15.14
N ASP A 665 -11.37 5.27 15.26
CA ASP A 665 -11.34 6.34 14.26
C ASP A 665 -10.80 5.85 12.91
N LEU A 666 -9.84 4.92 12.94
CA LEU A 666 -9.16 4.46 11.74
C LEU A 666 -8.66 3.01 11.83
N TYR A 667 -8.92 2.24 10.78
CA TYR A 667 -8.17 1.03 10.43
C TYR A 667 -7.30 1.32 9.20
N LEU A 668 -6.06 0.81 9.17
CA LEU A 668 -5.15 0.98 8.03
C LEU A 668 -4.38 -0.31 7.74
N GLU A 669 -4.62 -0.95 6.60
CA GLU A 669 -3.91 -2.17 6.18
C GLU A 669 -3.74 -2.31 4.66
N GLY A 670 -3.08 -3.38 4.24
CA GLY A 670 -2.91 -3.75 2.84
C GLY A 670 -4.21 -4.19 2.16
N SER A 671 -4.22 -4.11 0.82
CA SER A 671 -5.42 -4.39 0.01
C SER A 671 -5.98 -5.81 0.16
N ASP A 672 -5.16 -6.78 0.55
CA ASP A 672 -5.55 -8.14 0.91
C ASP A 672 -6.52 -8.21 2.08
N GLN A 673 -6.51 -7.23 3.00
CA GLN A 673 -7.33 -7.26 4.21
C GLN A 673 -8.83 -7.05 3.96
N HIS A 674 -9.24 -6.68 2.75
CA HIS A 674 -10.66 -6.71 2.33
C HIS A 674 -11.26 -8.12 2.38
N ARG A 675 -10.43 -9.16 2.25
CA ARG A 675 -10.82 -10.58 2.40
C ARG A 675 -10.43 -11.16 3.76
N GLY A 676 -9.70 -10.39 4.56
CA GLY A 676 -9.12 -10.81 5.82
C GLY A 676 -9.66 -9.99 6.97
N TRP A 677 -8.80 -9.17 7.57
CA TRP A 677 -9.08 -8.50 8.83
C TRP A 677 -10.20 -7.46 8.79
N PHE A 678 -10.33 -6.68 7.71
CA PHE A 678 -11.42 -5.70 7.60
C PHE A 678 -12.78 -6.40 7.60
N GLN A 679 -12.93 -7.44 6.79
CA GLN A 679 -14.19 -8.16 6.67
C GLN A 679 -14.50 -8.96 7.94
N SER A 680 -13.55 -9.71 8.49
CA SER A 680 -13.79 -10.49 9.72
C SER A 680 -14.12 -9.59 10.92
N SER A 681 -13.44 -8.43 11.06
CA SER A 681 -13.77 -7.44 12.09
C SER A 681 -15.18 -6.86 11.88
N LEU A 682 -15.52 -6.49 10.65
CA LEU A 682 -16.85 -5.99 10.31
C LEU A 682 -17.94 -7.02 10.64
N LEU A 683 -17.80 -8.26 10.17
CA LEU A 683 -18.83 -9.29 10.32
C LEU A 683 -19.05 -9.65 11.80
N THR A 684 -17.98 -9.85 12.56
CA THR A 684 -18.09 -10.16 14.00
C THR A 684 -18.68 -8.99 14.78
N SER A 685 -18.29 -7.75 14.47
CA SER A 685 -18.82 -6.54 15.12
C SER A 685 -20.29 -6.30 14.79
N ILE A 686 -20.72 -6.51 13.55
CA ILE A 686 -22.13 -6.36 13.15
C ILE A 686 -22.97 -7.46 13.79
N ALA A 687 -22.51 -8.71 13.73
CA ALA A 687 -23.23 -9.85 14.29
C ALA A 687 -23.48 -9.72 15.80
N THR A 688 -22.62 -9.00 16.53
CA THR A 688 -22.69 -8.84 18.00
C THR A 688 -23.20 -7.47 18.45
N LYS A 689 -22.75 -6.37 17.85
CA LYS A 689 -23.05 -4.99 18.28
C LYS A 689 -23.86 -4.18 17.25
N GLY A 690 -24.05 -4.69 16.04
CA GLY A 690 -24.84 -4.02 15.00
C GLY A 690 -24.18 -2.78 14.38
N LYS A 691 -22.88 -2.54 14.63
CA LYS A 691 -22.12 -1.42 14.06
C LYS A 691 -20.75 -1.86 13.54
N ALA A 692 -20.18 -1.11 12.60
CA ALA A 692 -18.81 -1.34 12.14
C ALA A 692 -17.79 -1.00 13.25
N PRO A 693 -16.65 -1.72 13.33
CA PRO A 693 -15.65 -1.47 14.37
C PRO A 693 -14.71 -0.29 14.06
N TYR A 694 -14.91 0.35 12.91
CA TYR A 694 -14.11 1.47 12.43
C TYR A 694 -15.00 2.54 11.78
N LEU A 695 -14.62 3.81 11.91
CA LEU A 695 -15.25 4.94 11.23
C LEU A 695 -14.65 5.20 9.85
N ARG A 696 -13.35 4.90 9.69
CA ARG A 696 -12.59 5.08 8.44
C ARG A 696 -11.68 3.88 8.18
N VAL A 697 -11.51 3.54 6.92
CA VAL A 697 -10.53 2.54 6.46
C VAL A 697 -9.61 3.16 5.42
N ILE A 698 -8.30 3.10 5.68
CA ILE A 698 -7.26 3.39 4.69
C ILE A 698 -6.68 2.07 4.18
N THR A 699 -6.57 1.95 2.87
CA THR A 699 -5.95 0.80 2.22
C THR A 699 -4.70 1.21 1.46
N HIS A 700 -3.63 0.43 1.61
CA HIS A 700 -2.46 0.55 0.75
C HIS A 700 -2.27 -0.67 -0.19
N GLY A 701 -1.61 -0.45 -1.32
CA GLY A 701 -1.19 -1.50 -2.24
C GLY A 701 -0.02 -2.33 -1.73
N PHE A 702 0.42 -3.28 -2.55
CA PHE A 702 1.60 -4.10 -2.29
C PHE A 702 2.88 -3.38 -2.67
N VAL A 703 3.99 -3.83 -2.07
CA VAL A 703 5.32 -3.36 -2.46
C VAL A 703 5.91 -4.35 -3.48
N LEU A 704 6.38 -3.81 -4.60
CA LEU A 704 7.03 -4.54 -5.69
C LEU A 704 8.50 -4.11 -5.81
N ASP A 705 9.31 -4.90 -6.52
CA ASP A 705 10.67 -4.49 -6.85
C ASP A 705 10.68 -3.30 -7.83
N GLU A 706 11.86 -2.70 -8.08
CA GLU A 706 11.99 -1.54 -8.97
C GLU A 706 11.57 -1.79 -10.43
N ARG A 707 11.33 -3.05 -10.83
CA ARG A 707 10.84 -3.44 -12.16
C ARG A 707 9.35 -3.78 -12.15
N GLY A 708 8.68 -3.70 -11.00
CA GLY A 708 7.26 -4.05 -10.86
C GLY A 708 6.99 -5.54 -10.65
N PHE A 709 8.00 -6.35 -10.35
CA PHE A 709 7.79 -7.77 -10.03
C PHE A 709 7.53 -7.98 -8.53
N LYS A 710 6.71 -8.99 -8.23
CA LYS A 710 6.54 -9.47 -6.85
C LYS A 710 7.89 -9.92 -6.29
N MET A 711 8.21 -9.45 -5.09
CA MET A 711 9.46 -9.82 -4.43
C MET A 711 9.45 -11.28 -3.97
N SER A 712 10.54 -11.99 -4.24
CA SER A 712 10.76 -13.35 -3.76
C SER A 712 12.24 -13.64 -3.52
N LYS A 713 12.53 -14.52 -2.54
CA LYS A 713 13.91 -14.90 -2.24
C LYS A 713 14.60 -15.59 -3.41
N SER A 714 13.87 -16.36 -4.21
CA SER A 714 14.42 -17.07 -5.38
C SER A 714 14.82 -16.13 -6.51
N LEU A 715 14.14 -14.99 -6.66
CA LEU A 715 14.48 -13.95 -7.64
C LEU A 715 15.58 -13.00 -7.14
N GLY A 716 15.97 -13.08 -5.87
CA GLY A 716 17.01 -12.22 -5.27
C GLY A 716 16.65 -10.73 -5.22
N ASN A 717 15.38 -10.38 -5.47
CA ASN A 717 14.91 -8.98 -5.58
C ASN A 717 14.29 -8.44 -4.28
N VAL A 718 14.50 -9.11 -3.15
CA VAL A 718 13.92 -8.72 -1.86
C VAL A 718 14.68 -7.54 -1.26
N VAL A 719 13.96 -6.49 -0.90
CA VAL A 719 14.48 -5.38 -0.10
C VAL A 719 14.11 -5.59 1.36
N ASP A 720 15.13 -5.76 2.21
CA ASP A 720 14.98 -5.89 3.66
C ASP A 720 15.05 -4.51 4.34
N PRO A 721 14.04 -4.11 5.15
CA PRO A 721 14.03 -2.81 5.81
C PRO A 721 15.23 -2.57 6.73
N ILE A 722 15.67 -3.59 7.47
CA ILE A 722 16.81 -3.43 8.38
C ILE A 722 18.09 -3.19 7.58
N THR A 723 18.29 -3.92 6.47
CA THR A 723 19.40 -3.67 5.54
C THR A 723 19.39 -2.25 4.97
N VAL A 724 18.22 -1.65 4.68
CA VAL A 724 18.14 -0.23 4.25
C VAL A 724 18.61 0.71 5.36
N ILE A 725 18.20 0.43 6.60
CA ILE A 725 18.45 1.29 7.75
C ILE A 725 19.90 1.20 8.24
N GLU A 726 20.37 -0.02 8.50
CA GLU A 726 21.66 -0.31 9.15
C GLU A 726 22.77 -0.60 8.13
N GLY A 727 22.42 -0.83 6.87
CA GLY A 727 23.34 -1.27 5.83
C GLY A 727 23.47 -2.80 5.76
N GLY A 728 23.95 -3.29 4.62
CA GLY A 728 24.27 -4.69 4.43
C GLY A 728 25.70 -5.04 4.85
N LYS A 729 26.06 -6.33 4.72
CA LYS A 729 27.43 -6.81 4.98
C LYS A 729 28.50 -6.07 4.16
N ASN A 730 28.16 -5.70 2.92
CA ASN A 730 28.98 -4.84 2.07
C ASN A 730 28.36 -3.44 1.98
N THR A 731 28.94 -2.49 2.72
CA THR A 731 28.45 -1.11 2.82
C THR A 731 28.61 -0.31 1.52
N LYS A 732 29.38 -0.78 0.54
CA LYS A 732 29.45 -0.19 -0.79
C LYS A 732 28.20 -0.48 -1.63
N ASP A 733 27.67 -1.69 -1.51
CA ASP A 733 26.52 -2.17 -2.30
C ASP A 733 25.20 -1.82 -1.61
N ALA A 734 25.17 -1.95 -0.28
CA ALA A 734 24.03 -1.64 0.57
C ALA A 734 24.47 -0.71 1.72
N PRO A 735 24.62 0.60 1.46
CA PRO A 735 24.99 1.55 2.50
C PRO A 735 23.83 1.75 3.50
N SER A 736 24.18 2.17 4.71
CA SER A 736 23.21 2.53 5.74
C SER A 736 22.56 3.87 5.41
N TYR A 737 21.25 3.88 5.16
CA TYR A 737 20.51 5.10 4.87
C TYR A 737 19.80 5.68 6.10
N GLY A 738 19.52 4.87 7.13
CA GLY A 738 18.74 5.26 8.29
C GLY A 738 17.22 5.09 8.09
N ALA A 739 16.49 5.11 9.20
CA ALA A 739 15.04 4.99 9.23
C ALA A 739 14.36 6.17 8.54
N ASP A 740 14.87 7.40 8.70
CA ASP A 740 14.24 8.56 8.09
C ASP A 740 14.26 8.52 6.55
N VAL A 741 15.27 7.91 5.93
CA VAL A 741 15.29 7.72 4.47
C VAL A 741 14.23 6.72 4.02
N LEU A 742 14.04 5.63 4.78
CA LEU A 742 12.97 4.67 4.53
C LEU A 742 11.58 5.31 4.71
N ARG A 743 11.42 6.14 5.75
CA ARG A 743 10.17 6.88 5.99
C ARG A 743 9.89 7.93 4.92
N LEU A 744 10.94 8.58 4.41
CA LEU A 744 10.83 9.50 3.28
C LEU A 744 10.32 8.80 2.02
N TRP A 745 10.80 7.57 1.74
CA TRP A 745 10.25 6.74 0.66
C TRP A 745 8.76 6.45 0.87
N VAL A 746 8.36 6.03 2.07
CA VAL A 746 6.93 5.78 2.38
C VAL A 746 6.09 7.03 2.12
N SER A 747 6.59 8.21 2.49
CA SER A 747 5.88 9.46 2.24
C SER A 747 5.89 9.90 0.78
N SER A 748 6.78 9.39 -0.09
CA SER A 748 6.92 9.87 -1.47
C SER A 748 6.07 9.09 -2.47
N VAL A 749 5.57 7.92 -2.09
CA VAL A 749 4.76 7.04 -2.93
C VAL A 749 3.28 7.27 -2.72
N ASP A 750 2.50 7.17 -3.81
CA ASP A 750 1.04 7.03 -3.69
C ASP A 750 0.72 5.60 -3.27
N TYR A 751 0.62 5.39 -1.95
CA TYR A 751 0.39 4.09 -1.35
C TYR A 751 -0.96 3.47 -1.72
N THR A 752 -1.91 4.21 -2.30
CA THR A 752 -3.23 3.66 -2.68
C THR A 752 -3.13 2.65 -3.82
N ASN A 753 -2.01 2.67 -4.56
CA ASN A 753 -1.64 1.72 -5.60
C ASN A 753 -0.47 0.84 -5.13
N ASP A 754 -0.11 -0.17 -5.93
CA ASP A 754 1.14 -0.90 -5.72
C ASP A 754 2.33 0.05 -5.89
N VAL A 755 3.31 -0.06 -4.99
CA VAL A 755 4.46 0.85 -4.89
C VAL A 755 5.78 0.15 -5.16
N LEU A 756 6.73 0.87 -5.76
CA LEU A 756 8.02 0.32 -6.15
C LEU A 756 9.10 0.67 -5.13
N ILE A 757 10.02 -0.27 -4.91
CA ILE A 757 11.23 -0.02 -4.12
C ILE A 757 12.43 -0.79 -4.68
N GLY A 758 13.60 -0.15 -4.61
CA GLY A 758 14.86 -0.74 -5.02
C GLY A 758 16.05 0.15 -4.68
N PRO A 759 17.29 -0.32 -4.92
CA PRO A 759 18.50 0.40 -4.54
C PRO A 759 18.59 1.82 -5.14
N GLN A 760 18.13 2.01 -6.38
CA GLN A 760 18.16 3.33 -7.03
C GLN A 760 17.17 4.31 -6.39
N ILE A 761 15.96 3.85 -6.08
CA ILE A 761 14.92 4.65 -5.42
C ILE A 761 15.41 5.10 -4.03
N ILE A 762 15.97 4.18 -3.25
CA ILE A 762 16.51 4.51 -1.92
C ILE A 762 17.67 5.51 -2.02
N ARG A 763 18.58 5.34 -2.99
CA ARG A 763 19.67 6.30 -3.23
C ARG A 763 19.13 7.69 -3.57
N GLN A 764 18.08 7.78 -4.39
CA GLN A 764 17.42 9.04 -4.69
C GLN A 764 16.80 9.68 -3.44
N MET A 765 16.11 8.88 -2.61
CA MET A 765 15.54 9.37 -1.35
C MET A 765 16.63 9.90 -0.40
N SER A 766 17.77 9.22 -0.30
CA SER A 766 18.92 9.68 0.47
C SER A 766 19.46 11.03 -0.01
N GLU A 767 19.52 11.26 -1.33
CA GLU A 767 19.96 12.55 -1.87
C GLU A 767 18.97 13.68 -1.56
N ILE A 768 17.66 13.40 -1.57
CA ILE A 768 16.62 14.37 -1.20
C ILE A 768 16.68 14.68 0.29
N TYR A 769 16.78 13.65 1.14
CA TYR A 769 17.00 13.78 2.57
C TYR A 769 18.23 14.66 2.88
N ARG A 770 19.36 14.41 2.19
CA ARG A 770 20.59 15.20 2.35
C ARG A 770 20.40 16.67 1.97
N LYS A 771 19.63 16.96 0.92
CA LYS A 771 19.29 18.34 0.54
C LYS A 771 18.46 19.02 1.62
N LEU A 772 17.40 18.36 2.10
CA LEU A 772 16.55 18.89 3.17
C LEU A 772 17.35 19.14 4.46
N ARG A 773 18.18 18.18 4.90
CA ARG A 773 19.10 18.37 6.04
C ARG A 773 20.05 19.55 5.82
N GLY A 774 20.54 19.75 4.60
CA GLY A 774 21.37 20.90 4.23
C GLY A 774 20.63 22.24 4.36
N THR A 775 19.36 22.29 3.95
CA THR A 775 18.48 23.46 4.12
C THR A 775 18.27 23.78 5.59
N LEU A 776 17.94 22.78 6.42
CA LEU A 776 17.76 22.96 7.87
C LEU A 776 19.07 23.37 8.57
N ARG A 777 20.20 22.79 8.16
CA ARG A 777 21.52 23.21 8.65
C ARG A 777 21.81 24.66 8.32
N TYR A 778 21.48 25.11 7.10
CA TYR A 778 21.69 26.51 6.70
C TYR A 778 20.90 27.45 7.61
N LEU A 779 19.61 27.17 7.81
CA LEU A 779 18.74 27.94 8.71
C LEU A 779 19.35 28.03 10.12
N LEU A 780 19.62 26.88 10.72
CA LEU A 780 20.12 26.79 12.09
C LEU A 780 21.49 27.49 12.25
N SER A 781 22.39 27.33 11.27
CA SER A 781 23.74 27.93 11.35
C SER A 781 23.77 29.45 11.25
N ASN A 782 22.73 30.06 10.66
CA ASN A 782 22.59 31.51 10.55
C ASN A 782 21.88 32.13 11.76
N LEU A 783 21.46 31.32 12.73
CA LEU A 783 20.78 31.75 13.96
C LEU A 783 21.66 31.61 15.20
N HIS A 784 22.95 31.30 15.04
CA HIS A 784 23.88 31.02 16.16
C HIS A 784 24.08 32.20 17.12
N ASP A 785 23.80 33.42 16.68
CA ASP A 785 23.89 34.66 17.45
C ASP A 785 22.55 35.42 17.56
N TRP A 786 21.46 34.82 17.08
CA TRP A 786 20.11 35.39 17.14
C TRP A 786 19.39 34.91 18.39
N LYS A 787 18.64 35.81 19.03
CA LYS A 787 17.77 35.48 20.17
C LYS A 787 16.31 35.87 19.89
N PRO A 788 15.32 35.27 20.57
CA PRO A 788 13.91 35.63 20.41
C PRO A 788 13.62 37.13 20.61
N GLU A 789 14.39 37.83 21.44
CA GLU A 789 14.23 39.27 21.67
C GLU A 789 14.72 40.13 20.49
N ASP A 790 15.49 39.55 19.56
CA ASP A 790 15.91 40.20 18.32
C ASP A 790 14.85 40.10 17.20
N ALA A 791 13.69 39.47 17.49
CA ALA A 791 12.61 39.33 16.52
C ALA A 791 12.06 40.69 16.07
N VAL A 792 11.88 40.83 14.76
CA VAL A 792 11.30 42.03 14.13
C VAL A 792 9.81 41.82 13.87
N SER A 793 8.98 42.83 14.19
CA SER A 793 7.54 42.83 13.92
C SER A 793 7.24 42.66 12.43
N HIS A 794 6.18 41.93 12.10
CA HIS A 794 5.78 41.68 10.71
C HIS A 794 5.61 42.97 9.88
N SER A 795 5.04 44.03 10.47
CA SER A 795 4.83 45.32 9.81
C SER A 795 6.12 46.04 9.42
N ASP A 796 7.21 45.78 10.14
CA ASP A 796 8.49 46.44 9.91
C ASP A 796 9.39 45.62 8.97
N LEU A 797 9.03 44.36 8.70
CA LEU A 797 9.82 43.50 7.82
C LEU A 797 9.90 44.08 6.41
N PRO A 798 11.06 43.96 5.73
CA PRO A 798 11.17 44.17 4.29
C PRO A 798 10.13 43.36 3.51
N THR A 799 9.73 43.83 2.32
CA THR A 799 8.68 43.14 1.54
C THR A 799 9.11 41.74 1.09
N ILE A 800 10.40 41.51 0.83
CA ILE A 800 10.94 40.16 0.55
C ILE A 800 10.76 39.20 1.73
N ASP A 801 10.87 39.72 2.95
CA ASP A 801 10.75 38.98 4.21
C ASP A 801 9.28 38.66 4.50
N GLN A 802 8.39 39.64 4.30
CA GLN A 802 6.94 39.41 4.36
C GLN A 802 6.48 38.38 3.33
N TYR A 803 7.00 38.45 2.09
CA TYR A 803 6.67 37.49 1.04
C TYR A 803 7.16 36.07 1.39
N ALA A 804 8.36 35.95 1.95
CA ALA A 804 8.87 34.65 2.40
C ALA A 804 8.00 34.03 3.50
N LEU A 805 7.50 34.83 4.46
CA LEU A 805 6.56 34.37 5.49
C LEU A 805 5.18 34.00 4.92
N PHE A 806 4.66 34.79 3.97
CA PHE A 806 3.44 34.46 3.24
C PHE A 806 3.56 33.11 2.51
N GLN A 807 4.68 32.85 1.83
CA GLN A 807 4.92 31.58 1.16
C GLN A 807 5.06 30.41 2.13
N LEU A 808 5.75 30.61 3.27
CA LEU A 808 5.84 29.62 4.34
C LEU A 808 4.46 29.22 4.85
N GLU A 809 3.59 30.19 5.13
CA GLU A 809 2.26 29.94 5.68
C GLU A 809 1.38 29.18 4.69
N ASN A 810 1.39 29.58 3.41
CA ASN A 810 0.71 28.82 2.34
C ASN A 810 1.22 27.38 2.24
N VAL A 811 2.54 27.15 2.38
CA VAL A 811 3.13 25.81 2.36
C VAL A 811 2.66 24.99 3.57
N VAL A 812 2.66 25.58 4.76
CA VAL A 812 2.21 24.91 6.00
C VAL A 812 0.73 24.52 5.90
N MET A 813 -0.13 25.42 5.41
CA MET A 813 -1.55 25.14 5.18
C MET A 813 -1.75 24.01 4.17
N ASN A 814 -1.09 24.07 3.02
CA ASN A 814 -1.18 23.01 2.02
C ASN A 814 -0.68 21.66 2.57
N ILE A 815 0.39 21.65 3.36
CA ILE A 815 0.87 20.41 4.00
C ILE A 815 -0.18 19.87 4.99
N ARG A 816 -0.81 20.74 5.79
CA ARG A 816 -1.88 20.36 6.71
C ARG A 816 -3.04 19.69 5.98
N ASP A 817 -3.52 20.29 4.89
CA ASP A 817 -4.60 19.73 4.08
C ASP A 817 -4.26 18.35 3.53
N ASN A 818 -3.01 18.15 3.13
CA ASN A 818 -2.57 16.85 2.64
C ASN A 818 -2.40 15.81 3.76
N TYR A 819 -2.08 16.20 5.00
CA TYR A 819 -2.14 15.30 6.15
C TYR A 819 -3.58 14.88 6.47
N GLU A 820 -4.53 15.83 6.49
CA GLU A 820 -5.95 15.52 6.75
C GLU A 820 -6.58 14.64 5.67
N ASN A 821 -6.12 14.77 4.43
CA ASN A 821 -6.56 13.93 3.31
C ASN A 821 -5.70 12.68 3.08
N TYR A 822 -4.71 12.41 3.96
CA TYR A 822 -3.80 11.25 3.86
C TYR A 822 -2.99 11.18 2.55
N GLN A 823 -2.67 12.32 1.93
CA GLN A 823 -1.94 12.46 0.66
C GLN A 823 -0.45 12.77 0.87
N PHE A 824 0.27 11.88 1.56
CA PHE A 824 1.66 12.12 1.96
C PHE A 824 2.61 12.39 0.79
N TYR A 825 2.40 11.77 -0.37
CA TYR A 825 3.21 11.99 -1.59
C TYR A 825 3.19 13.45 -2.06
N LYS A 826 2.09 14.17 -1.85
CA LYS A 826 2.01 15.60 -2.16
C LYS A 826 2.80 16.42 -1.15
N ILE A 827 2.80 16.04 0.13
CA ILE A 827 3.60 16.67 1.19
C ILE A 827 5.09 16.58 0.82
N PHE A 828 5.54 15.38 0.42
CA PHE A 828 6.90 15.16 -0.06
C PHE A 828 7.26 16.11 -1.23
N GLN A 829 6.39 16.22 -2.24
CA GLN A 829 6.61 17.10 -3.39
C GLN A 829 6.67 18.58 -2.99
N ILE A 830 5.77 19.02 -2.10
CA ILE A 830 5.71 20.39 -1.59
C ILE A 830 7.00 20.73 -0.83
N ILE A 831 7.42 19.89 0.12
CA ILE A 831 8.65 20.10 0.91
C ILE A 831 9.86 20.15 -0.02
N GLN A 832 9.96 19.20 -0.95
CA GLN A 832 11.08 19.14 -1.88
C GLN A 832 11.19 20.40 -2.74
N ARG A 833 10.06 20.84 -3.33
CA ARG A 833 10.01 22.06 -4.12
C ARG A 833 10.37 23.28 -3.26
N PHE A 834 9.73 23.42 -2.10
CA PHE A 834 9.93 24.58 -1.23
C PHE A 834 11.38 24.70 -0.75
N ALA A 835 11.97 23.60 -0.28
CA ALA A 835 13.35 23.60 0.19
C ALA A 835 14.37 23.92 -0.90
N ILE A 836 14.12 23.51 -2.16
CA ILE A 836 15.06 23.67 -3.27
C ILE A 836 14.83 25.00 -4.01
N VAL A 837 13.60 25.23 -4.47
CA VAL A 837 13.27 26.33 -5.38
C VAL A 837 13.10 27.63 -4.59
N ASP A 838 12.19 27.66 -3.64
CA ASP A 838 11.80 28.89 -2.95
C ASP A 838 12.86 29.32 -1.92
N LEU A 839 13.42 28.36 -1.17
CA LEU A 839 14.45 28.63 -0.18
C LEU A 839 15.87 28.63 -0.77
N SER A 840 16.39 27.47 -1.17
CA SER A 840 17.82 27.35 -1.51
C SER A 840 18.23 28.15 -2.75
N ASN A 841 17.41 28.17 -3.81
CA ASN A 841 17.76 28.82 -5.09
C ASN A 841 17.40 30.30 -5.14
N PHE A 842 16.53 30.76 -4.24
CA PHE A 842 16.07 32.14 -4.18
C PHE A 842 16.37 32.78 -2.81
N TYR A 843 15.54 32.55 -1.80
CA TYR A 843 15.57 33.36 -0.58
C TYR A 843 16.92 33.26 0.15
N PHE A 844 17.49 32.05 0.30
CA PHE A 844 18.80 31.86 0.93
C PHE A 844 19.95 32.43 0.10
N ASP A 845 19.84 32.44 -1.23
CA ASP A 845 20.91 32.96 -2.08
C ASP A 845 20.99 34.49 -1.99
N VAL A 846 19.83 35.15 -1.97
CA VAL A 846 19.70 36.60 -1.73
C VAL A 846 20.09 36.96 -0.29
N ALA A 847 19.64 36.16 0.69
CA ALA A 847 19.87 36.43 2.11
C ALA A 847 21.35 36.39 2.53
N LYS A 848 22.22 35.62 1.85
CA LYS A 848 23.66 35.54 2.18
C LYS A 848 24.33 36.90 2.27
N ASP A 849 23.95 37.83 1.39
CA ASP A 849 24.56 39.15 1.38
C ASP A 849 24.32 39.89 2.69
N ARG A 850 23.06 40.02 3.14
CA ARG A 850 22.74 40.68 4.42
C ARG A 850 23.13 39.85 5.66
N LEU A 851 23.12 38.52 5.57
CA LEU A 851 23.52 37.65 6.70
C LEU A 851 25.02 37.68 6.97
N TYR A 852 25.84 37.69 5.91
CA TYR A 852 27.30 37.54 6.02
C TYR A 852 28.02 38.88 5.98
N VAL A 853 27.56 39.78 5.11
CA VAL A 853 28.20 41.07 4.85
C VAL A 853 27.53 42.20 5.62
N GLY A 854 26.26 42.05 6.01
CA GLY A 854 25.61 42.99 6.92
C GLY A 854 26.40 43.16 8.22
N GLY A 855 26.15 44.25 8.95
CA GLY A 855 26.66 44.37 10.32
C GLY A 855 25.91 43.42 11.24
N ALA A 856 26.57 42.82 12.23
CA ALA A 856 25.96 41.86 13.15
C ALA A 856 24.67 42.39 13.82
N ARG A 857 24.59 43.71 14.05
CA ARG A 857 23.43 44.41 14.64
C ARG A 857 22.55 45.14 13.63
N SER A 858 22.75 44.95 12.33
CA SER A 858 21.95 45.67 11.33
C SER A 858 20.50 45.20 11.33
N PHE A 859 19.58 46.14 11.12
CA PHE A 859 18.15 45.86 11.02
C PHE A 859 17.84 44.77 9.98
N THR A 860 18.43 44.89 8.78
CA THR A 860 18.22 43.94 7.67
C THR A 860 18.73 42.53 7.96
N ARG A 861 19.73 42.38 8.83
CA ARG A 861 20.21 41.08 9.28
C ARG A 861 19.24 40.46 10.29
N LYS A 862 18.80 41.24 11.29
CA LYS A 862 17.82 40.80 12.29
C LYS A 862 16.46 40.46 11.68
N SER A 863 15.99 41.24 10.69
CA SER A 863 14.75 40.95 9.94
C SER A 863 14.88 39.60 9.24
N CYS A 864 15.99 39.36 8.55
CA CYS A 864 16.27 38.10 7.88
C CYS A 864 16.30 36.94 8.88
N GLN A 865 17.03 37.07 10.00
CA GLN A 865 17.12 36.03 11.02
C GLN A 865 15.76 35.72 11.65
N THR A 866 14.91 36.73 11.88
CA THR A 866 13.53 36.53 12.34
C THR A 866 12.76 35.61 11.39
N VAL A 867 12.86 35.86 10.09
CA VAL A 867 12.22 35.01 9.07
C VAL A 867 12.85 33.61 9.01
N LEU A 868 14.18 33.49 9.12
CA LEU A 868 14.83 32.18 9.16
C LEU A 868 14.41 31.36 10.39
N ALA A 869 14.24 31.99 11.55
CA ALA A 869 13.77 31.34 12.77
C ALA A 869 12.33 30.81 12.59
N ALA A 870 11.44 31.62 12.01
CA ALA A 870 10.08 31.22 11.64
C ALA A 870 10.07 30.00 10.69
N HIS A 871 10.88 30.03 9.63
CA HIS A 871 11.02 28.91 8.70
C HIS A 871 11.55 27.66 9.39
N LEU A 872 12.58 27.77 10.21
CA LEU A 872 13.17 26.64 10.92
C LEU A 872 12.12 25.96 11.81
N LEU A 873 11.45 26.74 12.67
CA LEU A 873 10.45 26.22 13.60
C LEU A 873 9.26 25.61 12.86
N SER A 874 8.73 26.25 11.82
CA SER A 874 7.59 25.71 11.07
C SER A 874 7.95 24.46 10.26
N ILE A 875 9.07 24.46 9.53
CA ILE A 875 9.48 23.31 8.71
C ILE A 875 9.75 22.10 9.60
N VAL A 876 10.50 22.26 10.70
CA VAL A 876 10.83 21.14 11.61
C VAL A 876 9.58 20.48 12.18
N ARG A 877 8.56 21.27 12.53
CA ARG A 877 7.28 20.75 13.04
C ARG A 877 6.47 20.01 11.98
N VAL A 878 6.35 20.54 10.75
CA VAL A 878 5.54 19.89 9.70
C VAL A 878 6.19 18.63 9.12
N ILE A 879 7.52 18.51 9.17
CA ILE A 879 8.22 17.28 8.75
C ILE A 879 8.29 16.23 9.86
N ALA A 880 8.11 16.60 11.14
CA ALA A 880 8.30 15.70 12.27
C ALA A 880 7.50 14.38 12.18
N PRO A 881 6.24 14.34 11.70
CA PRO A 881 5.53 13.07 11.53
C PRO A 881 6.20 12.11 10.52
N ILE A 882 6.82 12.64 9.46
CA ILE A 882 7.50 11.85 8.41
C ILE A 882 8.94 11.54 8.79
N LEU A 883 9.71 12.55 9.23
CA LEU A 883 11.14 12.50 9.52
C LEU A 883 11.41 12.80 11.00
N PRO A 884 10.97 11.94 11.92
CA PRO A 884 10.99 12.24 13.35
C PRO A 884 12.41 12.41 13.89
N HIS A 885 13.40 11.67 13.38
CA HIS A 885 14.79 11.82 13.86
C HIS A 885 15.42 13.10 13.37
N LEU A 886 15.26 13.47 12.09
CA LEU A 886 15.79 14.71 11.55
C LEU A 886 15.17 15.92 12.26
N ALA A 887 13.86 15.88 12.48
CA ALA A 887 13.16 16.96 13.18
C ALA A 887 13.70 17.12 14.62
N GLU A 888 13.84 16.01 15.36
CA GLU A 888 14.37 16.04 16.72
C GLU A 888 15.85 16.43 16.76
N ASP A 889 16.69 15.91 15.85
CA ASP A 889 18.11 16.27 15.80
C ASP A 889 18.30 17.78 15.57
N VAL A 890 17.46 18.39 14.74
CA VAL A 890 17.43 19.84 14.54
C VAL A 890 16.94 20.56 15.80
N TRP A 891 15.89 20.05 16.45
CA TRP A 891 15.35 20.61 17.69
C TRP A 891 16.38 20.64 18.82
N GLN A 892 17.10 19.54 19.03
CA GLN A 892 18.17 19.41 20.03
C GLN A 892 19.40 20.28 19.74
N ASN A 893 19.51 20.87 18.53
CA ASN A 893 20.59 21.77 18.15
C ASN A 893 20.11 23.22 17.97
N LEU A 894 18.89 23.57 18.40
CA LEU A 894 18.41 24.95 18.36
C LEU A 894 19.34 25.86 19.19
N PRO A 895 19.75 27.04 18.66
CA PRO A 895 20.62 27.96 19.38
C PRO A 895 19.88 28.84 20.41
N PHE A 896 18.57 28.64 20.55
CA PHE A 896 17.68 29.38 21.44
C PHE A 896 16.58 28.46 22.00
N GLU A 897 15.95 28.88 23.09
CA GLU A 897 14.82 28.17 23.67
C GLU A 897 13.51 28.54 22.97
N HIS A 898 12.64 27.55 22.73
CA HIS A 898 11.29 27.77 22.21
C HIS A 898 10.28 27.70 23.35
N THR A 899 9.70 28.86 23.68
CA THR A 899 8.67 28.98 24.71
C THR A 899 7.29 28.87 24.06
N MET A 900 6.45 28.00 24.61
CA MET A 900 5.06 27.78 24.22
C MET A 900 4.16 28.89 24.75
N GLU A 901 2.92 28.98 24.26
CA GLU A 901 1.95 30.01 24.69
C GLU A 901 1.63 29.97 26.19
N ASP A 902 1.75 28.81 26.83
CA ASP A 902 1.54 28.62 28.27
C ASP A 902 2.80 28.95 29.11
N GLY A 903 3.85 29.51 28.50
CA GLY A 903 5.11 29.85 29.15
C GLY A 903 6.07 28.69 29.38
N SER A 904 5.70 27.46 29.00
CA SER A 904 6.59 26.29 29.10
C SER A 904 7.62 26.24 27.98
N VAL A 905 8.83 25.76 28.26
CA VAL A 905 9.86 25.54 27.24
C VAL A 905 9.70 24.14 26.64
N ALA A 906 9.58 24.06 25.31
CA ALA A 906 9.48 22.80 24.58
C ALA A 906 10.87 22.17 24.40
N LYS A 907 11.14 21.07 25.12
CA LYS A 907 12.42 20.36 25.08
C LYS A 907 12.53 19.41 23.89
N PHE A 908 11.41 18.95 23.38
CA PHE A 908 11.32 18.02 22.25
C PHE A 908 10.37 18.55 21.19
N VAL A 909 10.61 18.23 19.92
CA VAL A 909 9.79 18.75 18.82
C VAL A 909 8.31 18.38 18.95
N PHE A 910 8.01 17.19 19.49
CA PHE A 910 6.63 16.72 19.67
C PHE A 910 5.91 17.32 20.88
N GLU A 911 6.60 18.06 21.75
CA GLU A 911 5.95 18.84 22.81
C GLU A 911 5.35 20.14 22.27
N THR A 912 5.68 20.48 21.03
CA THR A 912 5.07 21.60 20.32
C THR A 912 3.69 21.21 19.78
N ARG A 913 2.92 22.23 19.41
CA ARG A 913 1.70 22.06 18.62
C ARG A 913 2.02 22.11 17.14
N TRP A 914 1.12 21.57 16.32
CA TRP A 914 1.10 21.90 14.91
C TRP A 914 1.11 23.42 14.73
N PRO A 915 1.89 23.98 13.78
CA PRO A 915 1.93 25.43 13.60
C PRO A 915 0.52 25.99 13.35
N HIS A 916 0.10 26.94 14.20
CA HIS A 916 -1.14 27.68 13.99
C HIS A 916 -1.00 28.61 12.79
N ALA A 917 -2.09 28.79 12.04
CA ALA A 917 -2.09 29.68 10.90
C ALA A 917 -1.87 31.12 11.36
N ASN A 918 -0.84 31.78 10.83
CA ASN A 918 -0.58 33.18 11.15
C ASN A 918 -1.33 34.09 10.16
N GLU A 919 -2.47 34.63 10.60
CA GLU A 919 -3.31 35.52 9.78
C GLU A 919 -2.56 36.75 9.28
N ASN A 920 -1.63 37.29 10.07
CA ASN A 920 -0.82 38.45 9.66
C ASN A 920 0.11 38.11 8.48
N TRP A 921 0.67 36.90 8.45
CA TRP A 921 1.53 36.45 7.35
C TRP A 921 0.73 36.17 6.08
N LEU A 922 -0.55 35.79 6.21
CA LEU A 922 -1.47 35.60 5.08
C LEU A 922 -2.05 36.91 4.54
N ALA A 923 -2.04 37.98 5.34
CA ALA A 923 -2.65 39.26 5.00
C ALA A 923 -1.86 40.10 3.96
N MET A 924 -0.86 39.53 3.29
CA MET A 924 -0.18 40.22 2.19
C MET A 924 -1.17 40.55 1.07
N HIS A 925 -1.20 41.81 0.64
CA HIS A 925 -2.10 42.28 -0.41
C HIS A 925 -1.90 41.49 -1.72
N LEU A 926 -2.99 41.12 -2.39
CA LEU A 926 -2.96 40.31 -3.61
C LEU A 926 -2.12 40.94 -4.73
N GLU A 927 -2.09 42.27 -4.82
CA GLU A 927 -1.27 43.01 -5.78
C GLU A 927 0.24 42.84 -5.53
N GLU A 928 0.66 42.77 -4.27
CA GLU A 928 2.05 42.49 -3.89
C GLU A 928 2.41 41.03 -4.19
N VAL A 929 1.50 40.09 -3.91
CA VAL A 929 1.71 38.66 -4.24
C VAL A 929 1.87 38.46 -5.75
N ASP A 930 1.02 39.08 -6.57
CA ASP A 930 1.13 39.03 -8.04
C ASP A 930 2.42 39.67 -8.53
N PHE A 931 2.79 40.82 -7.95
CA PHE A 931 4.05 41.50 -8.28
C PHE A 931 5.27 40.62 -7.97
N TRP A 932 5.34 39.99 -6.80
CA TRP A 932 6.40 39.05 -6.46
C TRP A 932 6.45 37.85 -7.42
N GLY A 933 5.28 37.34 -7.84
CA GLY A 933 5.18 36.32 -8.88
C GLY A 933 5.85 36.74 -10.19
N LYS A 934 5.54 37.96 -10.67
CA LYS A 934 6.16 38.56 -11.87
C LYS A 934 7.67 38.78 -11.68
N LEU A 935 8.09 39.24 -10.49
CA LEU A 935 9.49 39.53 -10.19
C LEU A 935 10.35 38.26 -10.17
N LEU A 936 9.85 37.14 -9.63
CA LEU A 936 10.55 35.86 -9.63
C LEU A 936 10.67 35.24 -11.03
N GLU A 937 9.63 35.40 -11.86
CA GLU A 937 9.69 35.05 -13.28
C GLU A 937 10.74 35.90 -14.00
N LEU A 938 10.72 37.22 -13.79
CA LEU A 938 11.72 38.14 -14.34
C LEU A 938 13.13 37.80 -13.89
N ARG A 939 13.35 37.45 -12.61
CA ARG A 939 14.64 36.97 -12.10
C ARG A 939 15.14 35.74 -12.88
N THR A 940 14.24 34.84 -13.25
CA THR A 940 14.60 33.66 -14.05
C THR A 940 15.10 34.07 -15.43
N GLU A 941 14.44 35.02 -16.08
CA GLU A 941 14.86 35.56 -17.39
C GLU A 941 16.16 36.36 -17.30
N VAL A 942 16.33 37.20 -16.28
CA VAL A 942 17.58 37.91 -16.00
C VAL A 942 18.75 36.92 -15.82
N ASN A 943 18.54 35.83 -15.10
CA ASN A 943 19.56 34.79 -14.93
C ASN A 943 19.95 34.15 -16.26
N LYS A 944 19.03 33.97 -17.22
CA LYS A 944 19.38 33.44 -18.56
C LYS A 944 20.32 34.39 -19.31
N VAL A 945 20.02 35.69 -19.31
CA VAL A 945 20.87 36.69 -19.98
C VAL A 945 22.23 36.81 -19.29
N LEU A 946 22.27 36.73 -17.95
CA LEU A 946 23.51 36.65 -17.18
C LEU A 946 24.35 35.42 -17.55
N GLU A 947 23.75 34.24 -17.75
CA GLU A 947 24.49 33.06 -18.21
C GLU A 947 25.03 33.22 -19.64
N THR A 948 24.29 33.88 -20.53
CA THR A 948 24.80 34.21 -21.88
C THR A 948 26.01 35.13 -21.79
N ALA A 949 25.93 36.20 -20.99
CA ALA A 949 27.03 37.12 -20.77
C ALA A 949 28.25 36.44 -20.12
N ARG A 950 28.03 35.48 -19.21
CA ARG A 950 29.09 34.69 -18.58
C ARG A 950 29.76 33.72 -19.55
N THR A 951 28.98 33.06 -20.41
CA THR A 951 29.50 32.19 -21.47
C THR A 951 30.31 32.98 -22.48
N GLY A 952 29.86 34.20 -22.79
CA GLY A 952 30.58 35.19 -23.58
C GLY A 952 31.80 35.81 -22.89
N LYS A 953 32.14 35.39 -21.67
CA LYS A 953 33.28 35.86 -20.86
C LYS A 953 33.26 37.35 -20.52
N LEU A 954 32.11 38.03 -20.66
CA LEU A 954 31.97 39.43 -20.25
C LEU A 954 32.09 39.57 -18.73
N ILE A 955 31.39 38.69 -18.01
CA ILE A 955 31.34 38.62 -16.56
C ILE A 955 31.79 37.23 -16.07
N GLY A 956 32.37 37.13 -14.87
CA GLY A 956 32.67 35.85 -14.22
C GLY A 956 31.62 35.46 -13.18
N SER A 957 31.26 36.42 -12.32
CA SER A 957 30.20 36.33 -11.32
C SER A 957 29.02 37.23 -11.72
N SER A 958 27.81 36.95 -11.24
CA SER A 958 26.67 37.86 -11.38
C SER A 958 26.94 39.22 -10.74
N LEU A 959 27.78 39.27 -9.69
CA LEU A 959 28.22 40.52 -9.07
C LEU A 959 29.10 41.38 -9.99
N ASP A 960 29.65 40.85 -11.07
CA ASP A 960 30.42 41.66 -12.03
C ASP A 960 29.50 42.44 -12.99
N ALA A 961 28.18 42.25 -12.89
CA ALA A 961 27.19 42.74 -13.84
C ALA A 961 26.42 43.97 -13.37
N LYS A 962 26.06 44.81 -14.33
CA LYS A 962 24.97 45.79 -14.26
C LYS A 962 23.84 45.34 -15.16
N ILE A 963 22.64 45.27 -14.59
CA ILE A 963 21.41 44.88 -15.31
C ILE A 963 20.69 46.14 -15.77
N TYR A 964 20.15 46.09 -16.99
CA TYR A 964 19.22 47.07 -17.52
C TYR A 964 17.89 46.38 -17.75
N LEU A 965 16.80 47.02 -17.32
CA LEU A 965 15.45 46.52 -17.52
C LEU A 965 14.62 47.59 -18.22
N HIS A 966 13.82 47.18 -19.19
CA HIS A 966 12.76 48.00 -19.75
C HIS A 966 11.50 47.17 -19.81
N SER A 967 10.38 47.70 -19.32
CA SER A 967 9.08 47.03 -19.38
C SER A 967 8.10 47.89 -20.17
N SER A 968 7.37 47.23 -21.06
CA SER A 968 6.23 47.82 -21.76
C SER A 968 5.03 48.12 -20.85
N ASP A 969 5.02 47.59 -19.62
CA ASP A 969 3.97 47.79 -18.63
C ASP A 969 4.39 48.88 -17.62
N ALA A 970 3.60 49.96 -17.58
CA ALA A 970 3.87 51.12 -16.73
C ALA A 970 3.78 50.80 -15.23
N ASP A 971 2.89 49.90 -14.79
CA ASP A 971 2.77 49.52 -13.37
C ASP A 971 4.00 48.72 -12.94
N LEU A 972 4.39 47.73 -13.74
CA LEU A 972 5.59 46.94 -13.48
C LEU A 972 6.84 47.82 -13.46
N SER A 973 7.00 48.71 -14.45
CA SER A 973 8.11 49.66 -14.52
C SER A 973 8.18 50.57 -13.29
N SER A 974 7.05 51.14 -12.87
CA SER A 974 6.95 52.00 -11.68
C SER A 974 7.36 51.26 -10.39
N LYS A 975 6.88 50.03 -10.20
CA LYS A 975 7.25 49.21 -9.04
C LYS A 975 8.72 48.82 -9.05
N LEU A 976 9.29 48.47 -10.21
CA LEU A 976 10.73 48.19 -10.34
C LEU A 976 11.57 49.44 -10.02
N HIS A 977 11.17 50.62 -10.50
CA HIS A 977 11.83 51.89 -10.15
C HIS A 977 11.78 52.18 -8.65
N LYS A 978 10.65 51.93 -7.99
CA LYS A 978 10.49 52.07 -6.54
C LYS A 978 11.46 51.16 -5.78
N MET A 979 11.66 49.93 -6.24
CA MET A 979 12.61 48.99 -5.60
C MET A 979 14.08 49.41 -5.79
N CYS A 980 14.47 49.93 -6.96
CA CYS A 980 15.82 50.51 -7.17
C CYS A 980 16.12 51.72 -6.28
N SER A 981 15.07 52.40 -5.79
CA SER A 981 15.17 53.59 -4.93
C SER A 981 14.77 53.32 -3.48
N SER A 982 14.63 52.03 -3.11
CA SER A 982 14.24 51.63 -1.76
C SER A 982 15.24 52.13 -0.71
N SER A 983 14.73 52.71 0.38
CA SER A 983 15.55 53.05 1.54
C SER A 983 16.05 51.81 2.30
N ASN A 984 15.41 50.66 2.07
CA ASN A 984 15.76 49.38 2.65
C ASN A 984 16.53 48.51 1.64
N ASP A 985 17.83 48.32 1.90
CA ASP A 985 18.75 47.51 1.06
C ASP A 985 18.31 46.05 0.90
N ALA A 986 17.38 45.52 1.72
CA ALA A 986 16.85 44.16 1.54
C ALA A 986 15.93 44.01 0.31
N ASP A 987 15.16 45.06 -0.03
CA ASP A 987 14.18 45.05 -1.12
C ASP A 987 14.75 45.63 -2.43
N ASP A 988 16.04 45.98 -2.45
CA ASP A 988 16.68 46.57 -3.63
C ASP A 988 16.89 45.50 -4.73
N LEU A 989 16.54 45.84 -5.97
CA LEU A 989 16.55 44.92 -7.11
C LEU A 989 17.92 44.29 -7.37
N HIS A 990 19.01 45.05 -7.16
CA HIS A 990 20.35 44.50 -7.38
C HIS A 990 20.65 43.34 -6.42
N ARG A 991 20.08 43.34 -5.20
CA ARG A 991 20.19 42.21 -4.27
C ARG A 991 19.36 41.03 -4.73
N ILE A 992 18.14 41.27 -5.18
CA ILE A 992 17.21 40.22 -5.66
C ILE A 992 17.80 39.47 -6.86
N PHE A 993 18.44 40.19 -7.78
CA PHE A 993 19.15 39.60 -8.92
C PHE A 993 20.58 39.15 -8.62
N ILE A 994 21.12 39.45 -7.43
CA ILE A 994 22.48 39.12 -7.01
C ILE A 994 23.51 39.72 -7.99
N THR A 995 23.32 41.00 -8.32
CA THR A 995 24.19 41.80 -9.19
C THR A 995 24.69 43.03 -8.45
N SER A 996 25.64 43.77 -9.02
CA SER A 996 26.15 44.98 -8.36
C SER A 996 25.28 46.20 -8.58
N GLN A 997 24.60 46.27 -9.73
CA GLN A 997 23.83 47.44 -10.15
C GLN A 997 22.64 47.01 -11.00
N VAL A 998 21.54 47.77 -10.91
CA VAL A 998 20.34 47.63 -11.75
C VAL A 998 19.88 49.03 -12.16
N ALA A 999 19.54 49.20 -13.44
CA ALA A 999 18.97 50.42 -13.98
C ALA A 999 17.68 50.11 -14.73
N ILE A 1000 16.63 50.89 -14.50
CA ILE A 1000 15.37 50.79 -15.24
C ILE A 1000 15.35 51.89 -16.30
N LEU A 1001 15.12 51.52 -17.55
CA LEU A 1001 15.15 52.40 -18.72
C LEU A 1001 13.73 52.85 -19.08
N SER A 1002 13.56 54.14 -19.39
CA SER A 1002 12.27 54.74 -19.74
C SER A 1002 11.77 54.39 -21.14
N GLU A 1003 12.67 54.16 -22.11
CA GLU A 1003 12.32 53.81 -23.50
C GLU A 1003 13.23 52.70 -24.07
N GLU A 1004 12.64 51.83 -24.89
CA GLU A 1004 13.32 50.85 -25.74
C GLU A 1004 14.09 51.61 -26.84
N GLY A 1005 15.43 51.70 -26.74
CA GLY A 1005 16.25 52.27 -27.83
C GLY A 1005 16.91 53.64 -27.60
N ASN A 1006 17.12 54.08 -26.35
CA ASN A 1006 18.11 55.14 -26.10
C ASN A 1006 19.47 54.74 -26.73
N GLU A 1007 20.31 55.68 -27.20
CA GLU A 1007 21.66 55.40 -27.74
C GLU A 1007 22.56 54.53 -26.82
N SER A 1008 22.17 54.38 -25.55
CA SER A 1008 22.79 53.51 -24.56
C SER A 1008 22.41 52.03 -24.68
N ALA A 1009 21.25 51.69 -25.25
CA ALA A 1009 20.77 50.30 -25.41
C ALA A 1009 21.50 49.55 -26.52
N GLU A 1010 21.84 50.23 -27.62
CA GLU A 1010 22.65 49.66 -28.73
C GLU A 1010 24.09 49.31 -28.29
N LYS A 1011 24.58 49.93 -27.21
CA LYS A 1011 25.93 49.68 -26.65
C LYS A 1011 25.96 48.54 -25.62
N ILE A 1012 24.83 47.91 -25.31
CA ILE A 1012 24.76 46.83 -24.33
C ILE A 1012 25.05 45.48 -25.03
N PRO A 1013 26.14 44.79 -24.66
CA PRO A 1013 26.68 43.66 -25.44
C PRO A 1013 25.84 42.37 -25.37
N TYR A 1014 25.02 42.21 -24.33
CA TYR A 1014 24.12 41.06 -24.20
C TYR A 1014 22.75 41.55 -23.78
N SER A 1015 21.74 41.14 -24.53
CA SER A 1015 20.35 41.47 -24.24
C SER A 1015 19.41 40.36 -24.68
N GLY A 1016 18.16 40.45 -24.23
CA GLY A 1016 17.10 39.56 -24.66
C GLY A 1016 15.73 40.09 -24.25
N ASP A 1017 14.74 39.78 -25.07
CA ASP A 1017 13.33 40.02 -24.79
C ASP A 1017 12.70 38.80 -24.10
N CYS A 1018 11.84 39.06 -23.12
CA CYS A 1018 11.05 38.02 -22.48
C CYS A 1018 9.60 38.46 -22.28
N LEU A 1019 8.71 37.47 -22.14
CA LEU A 1019 7.31 37.68 -21.83
C LEU A 1019 7.03 37.19 -20.42
N ILE A 1020 6.76 38.11 -19.50
CA ILE A 1020 6.38 37.81 -18.13
C ILE A 1020 4.87 37.50 -18.10
N GLN A 1021 4.50 36.40 -17.45
CA GLN A 1021 3.15 35.84 -17.43
C GLN A 1021 2.54 35.65 -18.83
N GLY A 1022 3.39 35.49 -19.85
CA GLY A 1022 2.98 35.33 -21.25
C GLY A 1022 2.31 36.56 -21.88
N LYS A 1023 2.39 37.75 -21.25
CA LYS A 1023 1.70 38.96 -21.70
C LYS A 1023 2.56 40.21 -21.70
N THR A 1024 3.35 40.42 -20.65
CA THR A 1024 4.10 41.66 -20.47
C THR A 1024 5.49 41.53 -21.08
N ARG A 1025 5.79 42.30 -22.12
CA ARG A 1025 7.12 42.33 -22.74
C ARG A 1025 8.08 43.09 -21.83
N VAL A 1026 9.18 42.43 -21.48
CA VAL A 1026 10.29 43.00 -20.72
C VAL A 1026 11.59 42.72 -21.46
N TRP A 1027 12.33 43.78 -21.75
CA TRP A 1027 13.66 43.71 -22.30
C TRP A 1027 14.70 43.72 -21.17
N VAL A 1028 15.70 42.84 -21.27
CA VAL A 1028 16.77 42.68 -20.29
C VAL A 1028 18.11 42.89 -20.98
N GLY A 1029 18.93 43.78 -20.44
CA GLY A 1029 20.31 44.04 -20.89
C GLY A 1029 21.34 43.78 -19.80
N VAL A 1030 22.54 43.34 -20.18
CA VAL A 1030 23.66 43.06 -19.26
C VAL A 1030 24.94 43.72 -19.75
N SER A 1031 25.57 44.53 -18.89
CA SER A 1031 26.94 45.03 -19.07
C SER A 1031 27.81 44.70 -17.85
N ARG A 1032 29.11 45.04 -17.91
CA ARG A 1032 29.93 45.09 -16.69
C ARG A 1032 29.43 46.18 -15.75
N ALA A 1033 29.50 45.89 -14.46
CA ALA A 1033 29.25 46.85 -13.40
C ALA A 1033 30.32 47.95 -13.38
N GLU A 1034 29.91 49.15 -13.01
CA GLU A 1034 30.78 50.32 -12.95
C GLU A 1034 31.55 50.39 -11.63
N GLY A 1035 32.69 51.10 -11.65
CA GLY A 1035 33.55 51.29 -10.49
C GLY A 1035 34.49 50.11 -10.25
N SER A 1036 34.89 49.93 -8.98
CA SER A 1036 35.86 48.91 -8.57
C SER A 1036 35.24 47.90 -7.61
N LYS A 1037 35.81 46.69 -7.58
CA LYS A 1037 35.34 45.60 -6.70
C LYS A 1037 35.66 45.90 -5.24
N CYS A 1038 34.66 45.81 -4.38
CA CYS A 1038 34.86 45.84 -2.93
C CYS A 1038 35.43 44.50 -2.44
N GLU A 1039 36.52 44.51 -1.68
CA GLU A 1039 37.18 43.27 -1.22
C GLU A 1039 36.40 42.50 -0.13
N ARG A 1040 35.44 43.15 0.55
CA ARG A 1040 34.59 42.54 1.58
C ARG A 1040 33.31 41.92 1.02
N CYS A 1041 32.49 42.70 0.30
CA CYS A 1041 31.20 42.20 -0.24
C CYS A 1041 31.27 41.67 -1.67
N TRP A 1042 32.36 41.99 -2.39
CA TRP A 1042 32.60 41.63 -3.80
C TRP A 1042 31.67 42.27 -4.82
N SER A 1043 30.78 43.17 -4.39
CA SER A 1043 30.06 44.06 -5.29
C SER A 1043 30.99 45.14 -5.84
N TYR A 1044 30.70 45.59 -7.05
CA TYR A 1044 31.34 46.72 -7.71
C TYR A 1044 30.63 48.01 -7.32
N SER A 1045 31.40 49.04 -6.99
CA SER A 1045 30.88 50.34 -6.63
C SER A 1045 31.84 51.44 -7.06
N THR A 1046 31.27 52.56 -7.52
CA THR A 1046 32.00 53.78 -7.84
C THR A 1046 32.54 54.52 -6.61
N LYS A 1047 32.11 54.13 -5.40
CA LYS A 1047 32.62 54.67 -4.12
C LYS A 1047 33.84 53.93 -3.57
N VAL A 1048 34.28 52.85 -4.21
CA VAL A 1048 35.54 52.18 -3.83
C VAL A 1048 36.69 53.12 -4.19
N GLY A 1049 37.59 53.37 -3.23
CA GLY A 1049 38.66 54.37 -3.32
C GLY A 1049 38.35 55.68 -2.60
N SER A 1050 37.12 55.88 -2.10
CA SER A 1050 36.71 57.13 -1.44
C SER A 1050 37.11 57.22 0.04
N PHE A 1051 37.57 56.14 0.67
CA PHE A 1051 37.87 56.08 2.12
C PHE A 1051 39.36 55.79 2.35
N ALA A 1052 40.08 56.69 3.01
CA ALA A 1052 41.54 56.61 3.16
C ALA A 1052 42.00 55.39 3.97
N ASP A 1053 41.32 55.06 5.07
CA ASP A 1053 41.71 53.95 5.97
C ASP A 1053 41.41 52.57 5.37
N HIS A 1054 40.42 52.51 4.47
CA HIS A 1054 39.94 51.29 3.83
C HIS A 1054 39.62 51.53 2.33
N PRO A 1055 40.64 51.76 1.48
CA PRO A 1055 40.44 52.21 0.09
C PRO A 1055 39.77 51.17 -0.80
N THR A 1056 39.83 49.89 -0.43
CA THR A 1056 39.24 48.78 -1.19
C THR A 1056 37.81 48.43 -0.76
N LEU A 1057 37.18 49.24 0.11
CA LEU A 1057 35.81 49.04 0.56
C LEU A 1057 34.80 49.96 -0.14
N CYS A 1058 33.59 49.44 -0.38
CA CYS A 1058 32.45 50.28 -0.74
C CYS A 1058 31.87 50.94 0.51
N GLY A 1059 31.06 51.99 0.35
CA GLY A 1059 30.50 52.75 1.48
C GLY A 1059 29.70 51.89 2.48
N ARG A 1060 28.96 50.89 2.01
CA ARG A 1060 28.23 49.94 2.88
C ARG A 1060 29.20 49.16 3.77
N CYS A 1061 30.27 48.60 3.21
CA CYS A 1061 31.23 47.82 3.97
C CYS A 1061 32.08 48.69 4.89
N TYR A 1062 32.43 49.90 4.45
CA TYR A 1062 33.14 50.87 5.28
C TYR A 1062 32.36 51.14 6.57
N ASN A 1063 31.07 51.47 6.47
CA ASN A 1063 30.22 51.73 7.63
C ASN A 1063 30.13 50.53 8.59
N VAL A 1064 30.15 49.30 8.08
CA VAL A 1064 30.11 48.10 8.96
C VAL A 1064 31.41 47.95 9.75
N ILE A 1065 32.57 48.20 9.13
CA ILE A 1065 33.87 48.10 9.78
C ILE A 1065 34.10 49.27 10.74
N ASP A 1066 33.71 50.48 10.35
CA ASP A 1066 33.91 51.69 11.17
C ASP A 1066 33.09 51.65 12.48
N ILE A 1067 31.90 51.05 12.44
CA ILE A 1067 31.02 50.90 13.62
C ILE A 1067 31.43 49.72 14.52
N GLN A 1068 32.21 48.76 14.01
CA GLN A 1068 32.71 47.61 14.78
C GLN A 1068 34.21 47.76 15.05
N PRO A 1069 34.64 48.26 16.24
CA PRO A 1069 36.08 48.30 16.54
C PRO A 1069 36.65 46.89 16.46
N LEU A 1070 37.79 46.77 15.78
CA LEU A 1070 38.54 45.51 15.64
C LEU A 1070 38.77 44.89 17.04
N PRO A 1071 38.52 43.58 17.23
CA PRO A 1071 38.98 42.90 18.43
C PRO A 1071 40.49 43.04 18.51
N ALA A 1072 41.01 43.51 19.65
CA ALA A 1072 42.45 43.60 19.88
C ALA A 1072 43.09 42.25 19.57
N VAL A 1073 44.03 42.24 18.61
CA VAL A 1073 44.82 41.07 18.25
C VAL A 1073 45.55 40.61 19.51
N ALA A 1074 45.15 39.47 20.07
CA ALA A 1074 45.88 38.83 21.15
C ALA A 1074 47.29 38.53 20.65
N ALA A 1075 48.27 39.24 21.20
CA ALA A 1075 49.67 39.00 20.94
C ALA A 1075 50.03 37.57 21.36
N VAL A 1076 50.67 36.86 20.44
CA VAL A 1076 51.25 35.53 20.63
C VAL A 1076 52.29 35.57 21.75
N VAL A 1077 52.13 34.72 22.77
CA VAL A 1077 53.21 34.10 23.55
C VAL A 1077 52.88 32.62 23.72
#